data_AF-A0A482VN76-F1
#
_entry.id   AF-A0A482VN76-F1
#
_cell.length_a   1.000
_cell.length_b   1.000
_cell.length_c   1.000
_cell.angle_alpha   90.00
_cell.angle_beta   90.00
_cell.angle_gamma   90.00
#
_symmetry.space_group_name_H-M   'P 1'
#
loop_
_entity.id
_entity.type
_entity.pdbx_description
1 polymer ?
#
loop_
_entity_poly.entity_id
_entity_poly.type
_entity_poly.pdbx_seq_one_letter_code
_entity_poly.pdbx_strand_id
1 'polypeptide(L)'
;SGNNPCGQLYLTQSSDKEKYLEINWNFTCKDVPDMIVLTLHDSKIEDEEAQILYKISPGSVSKGYHKTNYSVKNVPLPGNWTETDDNPDLDAKCFDYYVASVRNNVVTYSQCLAIQPTWMSHFGSLRIGSMMIPGTHNSGAWQGGPPLIKKYILNQDKNFWQQLVYGIRYFDIRIGRYGKSNGLYINHSFIKCTALRPELESAANFIKKSPKEVIILDFHRFPHPKDFTIAYHKEILDLVADVFKDLIFPFPKLIHRQGPKLEEFWKSGKRVIISYNNPLVNEVDWLWRPIRREWGNIQYLDILEDYIKSRASVPAKGNPMTVLMAELTPNYISILKNVTKNLRDLAALVNRDLADWIRENNRSDNLNIIATDFFTGNDEETPPLVKIRASDYPEGYYKTKIKFGQPWLPGNWEYRETLIRADPGPHCFPYWIASIKGSEIIDTKCLGIQPTWMNDNRLHIGTQKIGNLFIPGTHNSGAFSGIPKFLENYILNQDRNIWTQLVHGIRYLDLRIGYYENEGFYVNHDLVRITKVIQIFKEIRKFVQLAPKEVVVVDFHRFPYPSNFNATLHDKFVSLVYDYLGDLALPPGGLQVGKGPTLNEIWAQNKNVIICYADKAVARENYWLWQPLQQHWANTKNVGSLRNFLSRAIKEHRVTLNPMFALMAELTPQPIDLFFRTNNLRKLANDVNRKVTMWFRDDWARDVNIVATDYFLGNDIINVAIEANSNR
;
A
#
# COMPACT_ATOMS: atom_id res chain seq x y z
N SER A 1 1.93 -24.83 20.35
CA SER A 1 2.90 -23.81 20.80
C SER A 1 2.27 -22.98 21.90
N GLY A 2 3.04 -22.64 22.94
CA GLY A 2 2.56 -21.83 24.06
C GLY A 2 2.13 -20.44 23.63
N ASN A 3 1.14 -19.86 24.30
CA ASN A 3 0.73 -18.47 24.05
C ASN A 3 1.93 -17.55 24.27
N ASN A 4 2.37 -16.84 23.24
CA ASN A 4 3.30 -15.73 23.40
C ASN A 4 2.58 -14.62 24.19
N PRO A 5 3.02 -14.29 25.40
CA PRO A 5 2.35 -13.29 26.25
C PRO A 5 2.45 -11.88 25.67
N CYS A 6 3.33 -11.64 24.68
CA CYS A 6 3.63 -10.34 24.11
C CYS A 6 2.96 -10.06 22.76
N GLY A 7 2.16 -10.98 22.20
CA GLY A 7 1.60 -10.88 20.84
C GLY A 7 2.21 -11.92 19.90
N GLN A 8 2.16 -11.72 18.58
CA GLN A 8 2.60 -12.73 17.61
C GLN A 8 4.00 -12.46 17.06
N LEU A 9 4.75 -13.54 16.88
CA LEU A 9 6.00 -13.58 16.13
C LEU A 9 5.96 -14.87 15.31
N TYR A 10 6.13 -14.78 13.99
CA TYR A 10 6.09 -15.96 13.13
C TYR A 10 7.01 -15.80 11.93
N LEU A 11 7.48 -16.96 11.46
CA LEU A 11 8.36 -17.09 10.33
C LEU A 11 7.53 -17.51 9.12
N THR A 12 7.58 -16.73 8.06
CA THR A 12 7.06 -17.11 6.75
C THR A 12 8.22 -17.30 5.77
N GLN A 13 7.90 -17.91 4.64
CA GLN A 13 8.77 -17.97 3.50
C GLN A 13 8.28 -16.90 2.52
N SER A 14 9.17 -15.97 2.18
CA SER A 14 9.06 -15.17 0.98
C SER A 14 9.01 -16.08 -0.21
N SER A 15 8.61 -15.48 -1.28
CA SER A 15 7.88 -16.25 -2.21
C SER A 15 8.31 -16.05 -3.61
N ASP A 16 9.32 -15.20 -3.78
CA ASP A 16 10.23 -15.13 -4.92
C ASP A 16 10.98 -16.44 -5.15
N LYS A 17 11.64 -16.51 -6.30
CA LYS A 17 12.32 -17.70 -6.79
C LYS A 17 13.38 -18.19 -5.80
N GLU A 18 13.90 -17.28 -4.98
CA GLU A 18 14.90 -17.58 -3.97
C GLU A 18 14.26 -17.90 -2.61
N LYS A 19 12.95 -17.73 -2.41
CA LYS A 19 12.23 -18.29 -1.26
C LYS A 19 12.84 -17.90 0.10
N TYR A 20 13.16 -16.62 0.28
CA TYR A 20 13.80 -16.09 1.50
C TYR A 20 12.94 -16.25 2.75
N LEU A 21 13.53 -16.18 3.94
CA LEU A 21 12.78 -16.18 5.20
C LEU A 21 12.28 -14.78 5.54
N GLU A 22 11.09 -14.72 6.11
CA GLU A 22 10.40 -13.49 6.47
C GLU A 22 9.97 -13.53 7.93
N ILE A 23 10.40 -12.52 8.68
CA ILE A 23 10.11 -12.35 10.09
C ILE A 23 8.95 -11.38 10.21
N ASN A 24 7.86 -11.83 10.82
CA ASN A 24 6.64 -11.05 10.99
C ASN A 24 6.34 -10.93 12.48
N TRP A 25 6.04 -9.72 12.96
CA TRP A 25 5.66 -9.51 14.35
C TRP A 25 4.48 -8.56 14.50
N ASN A 26 3.66 -8.84 15.50
CA ASN A 26 2.56 -8.00 15.96
C ASN A 26 2.45 -8.15 17.48
N PHE A 27 3.22 -7.34 18.20
CA PHE A 27 3.27 -7.30 19.64
C PHE A 27 2.12 -6.48 20.22
N THR A 28 1.40 -7.07 21.17
CA THR A 28 0.28 -6.44 21.89
C THR A 28 0.64 -6.00 23.30
N CYS A 29 1.84 -6.36 23.77
CA CYS A 29 2.40 -5.90 25.03
C CYS A 29 2.88 -4.45 24.96
N LYS A 30 2.85 -3.76 26.11
CA LYS A 30 3.40 -2.39 26.24
C LYS A 30 4.92 -2.37 26.08
N ASP A 31 5.59 -3.34 26.69
CA ASP A 31 7.03 -3.53 26.57
C ASP A 31 7.26 -4.57 25.48
N VAL A 32 7.79 -4.19 24.33
CA VAL A 32 8.12 -5.13 23.25
C VAL A 32 9.43 -5.88 23.54
N PRO A 33 9.75 -7.00 22.86
CA PRO A 33 11.04 -7.68 23.02
C PRO A 33 12.22 -6.77 22.64
N ASP A 34 13.36 -6.94 23.32
CA ASP A 34 14.58 -6.16 23.02
C ASP A 34 15.14 -6.52 21.65
N MET A 35 15.02 -7.81 21.30
CA MET A 35 15.43 -8.34 20.00
C MET A 35 14.46 -9.41 19.49
N ILE A 36 14.45 -9.56 18.17
CA ILE A 36 13.95 -10.73 17.46
C ILE A 36 15.15 -11.38 16.79
N VAL A 37 15.30 -12.68 16.93
CA VAL A 37 16.39 -13.44 16.31
C VAL A 37 15.85 -14.50 15.36
N LEU A 38 16.52 -14.68 14.23
CA LEU A 38 16.35 -15.83 13.35
C LEU A 38 17.53 -16.77 13.60
N THR A 39 17.27 -18.04 13.86
CA THR A 39 18.30 -19.05 14.14
C THR A 39 18.13 -20.27 13.24
N LEU A 40 19.25 -20.93 12.94
CA LEU A 40 19.24 -22.35 12.58
C LEU A 40 19.08 -23.15 13.87
N HIS A 41 18.15 -24.09 13.88
CA HIS A 41 17.74 -24.88 15.04
C HIS A 41 17.08 -24.07 16.17
N ASP A 42 16.39 -24.76 17.09
CA ASP A 42 15.67 -24.10 18.18
C ASP A 42 16.66 -23.46 19.16
N SER A 43 16.47 -22.18 19.45
CA SER A 43 17.43 -21.35 20.18
C SER A 43 17.12 -21.22 21.66
N LYS A 44 16.55 -22.25 22.29
CA LYS A 44 16.49 -22.29 23.77
C LYS A 44 17.94 -22.32 24.26
N ILE A 45 18.33 -21.27 25.00
CA ILE A 45 19.69 -20.70 25.20
C ILE A 45 20.79 -21.66 25.72
N GLU A 46 20.56 -22.96 25.83
CA GLU A 46 21.57 -23.93 26.23
C GLU A 46 22.06 -24.83 25.08
N ASP A 47 21.52 -24.70 23.87
CA ASP A 47 21.96 -25.49 22.71
C ASP A 47 23.15 -24.81 22.00
N GLU A 48 24.34 -25.41 22.09
CA GLU A 48 25.57 -24.93 21.40
C GLU A 48 25.44 -24.95 19.87
N GLU A 49 24.41 -25.59 19.31
CA GLU A 49 24.16 -25.73 17.88
C GLU A 49 23.34 -24.58 17.25
N ALA A 50 22.72 -23.70 18.04
CA ALA A 50 21.81 -22.67 17.51
C ALA A 50 22.55 -21.48 16.87
N GLN A 51 22.85 -21.57 15.56
CA GLN A 51 23.49 -20.49 14.81
C GLN A 51 22.51 -19.33 14.57
N ILE A 52 22.84 -18.13 15.05
CA ILE A 52 22.05 -16.93 14.78
C ILE A 52 22.29 -16.45 13.34
N LEU A 53 21.25 -16.51 12.52
CA LEU A 53 21.24 -16.06 11.13
C LEU A 53 20.96 -14.56 11.01
N TYR A 54 20.05 -14.04 11.83
CA TYR A 54 19.59 -12.66 11.74
C TYR A 54 19.18 -12.11 13.11
N LYS A 55 19.34 -10.80 13.32
CA LYS A 55 18.91 -10.08 14.53
C LYS A 55 18.21 -8.77 14.16
N ILE A 56 17.07 -8.51 14.79
CA ILE A 56 16.28 -7.27 14.62
C ILE A 56 16.03 -6.70 16.00
N SER A 57 16.28 -5.39 16.16
CA SER A 57 15.78 -4.65 17.32
C SER A 57 14.47 -3.96 16.92
N PRO A 58 13.30 -4.42 17.38
CA PRO A 58 12.02 -3.83 16.97
C PRO A 58 11.82 -2.39 17.48
N GLY A 59 12.59 -1.94 18.47
CA GLY A 59 12.52 -0.57 19.00
C GLY A 59 11.15 -0.30 19.63
N SER A 60 10.47 0.79 19.23
CA SER A 60 9.09 1.08 19.65
C SER A 60 8.03 0.54 18.67
N VAL A 61 8.44 -0.21 17.64
CA VAL A 61 7.55 -0.69 16.58
C VAL A 61 6.88 -1.98 17.02
N SER A 62 5.63 -1.88 17.46
CA SER A 62 4.83 -3.02 17.89
C SER A 62 4.44 -3.96 16.76
N LYS A 63 4.34 -3.48 15.52
CA LYS A 63 3.97 -4.29 14.35
C LYS A 63 4.94 -4.07 13.20
N GLY A 64 5.47 -5.15 12.63
CA GLY A 64 6.39 -5.03 11.51
C GLY A 64 6.67 -6.34 10.78
N TYR A 65 7.44 -6.18 9.72
CA TYR A 65 7.83 -7.23 8.78
C TYR A 65 9.27 -7.00 8.38
N HIS A 66 10.01 -8.10 8.22
CA HIS A 66 11.37 -8.06 7.73
C HIS A 66 11.66 -9.27 6.84
N LYS A 67 12.04 -9.02 5.59
CA LYS A 67 12.52 -10.04 4.67
C LYS A 67 14.03 -10.20 4.80
N THR A 68 14.48 -11.41 5.13
CA THR A 68 15.89 -11.73 5.24
C THR A 68 16.51 -12.03 3.87
N ASN A 69 17.83 -12.24 3.84
CA ASN A 69 18.59 -12.75 2.71
C ASN A 69 18.80 -14.28 2.76
N TYR A 70 18.12 -15.00 3.67
CA TYR A 70 18.26 -16.45 3.83
C TYR A 70 17.21 -17.21 3.03
N SER A 71 17.64 -17.86 1.95
CA SER A 71 16.81 -18.64 1.03
C SER A 71 16.51 -20.04 1.57
N VAL A 72 15.24 -20.47 1.47
CA VAL A 72 14.77 -21.84 1.81
C VAL A 72 14.26 -22.49 0.53
N LYS A 73 15.15 -22.60 -0.45
CA LYS A 73 14.86 -23.17 -1.76
C LYS A 73 15.24 -24.64 -1.81
N ASN A 74 14.34 -25.47 -2.34
CA ASN A 74 14.54 -26.92 -2.49
C ASN A 74 14.87 -27.64 -1.17
N VAL A 75 14.41 -27.11 -0.04
CA VAL A 75 14.57 -27.80 1.24
C VAL A 75 13.59 -28.98 1.28
N PRO A 76 14.07 -30.20 1.55
CA PRO A 76 13.20 -31.37 1.71
C PRO A 76 12.12 -31.12 2.76
N LEU A 77 10.94 -31.70 2.57
CA LEU A 77 9.88 -31.65 3.59
C LEU A 77 10.37 -32.42 4.83
N PRO A 78 10.32 -31.82 6.03
CA PRO A 78 10.75 -32.48 7.25
C PRO A 78 9.77 -33.60 7.65
N GLY A 79 10.19 -34.49 8.53
CA GLY A 79 9.33 -35.56 9.04
C GLY A 79 8.94 -36.61 7.99
N ASN A 80 9.78 -36.82 6.99
CA ASN A 80 9.58 -37.83 5.94
C ASN A 80 8.29 -37.66 5.14
N TRP A 81 7.76 -36.44 5.01
CA TRP A 81 6.56 -36.14 4.21
C TRP A 81 6.79 -36.12 2.69
N THR A 82 7.41 -37.18 2.17
CA THR A 82 7.54 -37.41 0.72
C THR A 82 6.39 -38.28 0.22
N GLU A 83 5.98 -38.13 -1.05
CA GLU A 83 4.89 -38.92 -1.63
C GLU A 83 5.15 -40.43 -1.57
N THR A 84 6.43 -40.83 -1.60
CA THR A 84 6.90 -42.21 -1.63
C THR A 84 7.13 -42.83 -0.25
N ASP A 85 7.14 -42.05 0.83
CA ASP A 85 7.30 -42.60 2.17
C ASP A 85 5.97 -43.13 2.70
N ASP A 86 5.97 -44.35 3.21
CA ASP A 86 4.76 -45.02 3.72
C ASP A 86 4.46 -44.68 5.19
N ASN A 87 5.45 -44.18 5.94
CA ASN A 87 5.34 -43.90 7.37
C ASN A 87 5.85 -42.49 7.73
N PRO A 88 5.21 -41.42 7.22
CA PRO A 88 5.59 -40.06 7.57
C PRO A 88 5.29 -39.75 9.04
N ASP A 89 6.06 -38.86 9.63
CA ASP A 89 5.88 -38.43 11.01
C ASP A 89 4.60 -37.57 11.13
N LEU A 90 3.64 -38.04 11.91
CA LEU A 90 2.33 -37.41 11.99
C LEU A 90 2.31 -36.13 12.83
N ASP A 91 3.41 -35.71 13.46
CA ASP A 91 3.45 -34.44 14.17
C ASP A 91 3.75 -33.26 13.22
N ALA A 92 3.41 -32.04 13.66
CA ALA A 92 3.91 -30.84 13.02
C ALA A 92 5.44 -30.81 13.10
N LYS A 93 6.12 -30.62 11.96
CA LYS A 93 7.58 -30.59 11.90
C LYS A 93 8.11 -29.25 11.44
N CYS A 94 9.09 -28.79 12.19
CA CYS A 94 9.88 -27.63 11.84
C CYS A 94 10.82 -27.96 10.69
N PHE A 95 10.99 -27.00 9.79
CA PHE A 95 12.25 -26.84 9.08
C PHE A 95 13.30 -26.32 10.08
N ASP A 96 14.58 -26.34 9.72
CA ASP A 96 15.67 -25.91 10.61
C ASP A 96 15.68 -24.41 10.94
N TYR A 97 14.64 -23.65 10.58
CA TYR A 97 14.60 -22.20 10.73
C TYR A 97 13.61 -21.78 11.81
N TYR A 98 14.12 -21.06 12.80
CA TYR A 98 13.40 -20.62 14.00
C TYR A 98 13.47 -19.12 14.16
N VAL A 99 12.37 -18.52 14.60
CA VAL A 99 12.30 -17.12 14.97
C VAL A 99 11.95 -17.01 16.45
N ALA A 100 12.68 -16.18 17.19
CA ALA A 100 12.50 -16.05 18.63
C ALA A 100 12.50 -14.58 19.10
N SER A 101 11.67 -14.29 20.11
CA SER A 101 11.65 -13.01 20.83
C SER A 101 12.60 -13.11 22.01
N VAL A 102 13.54 -12.16 22.14
CA VAL A 102 14.54 -12.12 23.20
C VAL A 102 14.34 -10.87 24.06
N ARG A 103 14.36 -11.05 25.38
CA ARG A 103 14.33 -9.97 26.37
C ARG A 103 15.37 -10.23 27.45
N ASN A 104 16.19 -9.23 27.79
CA ASN A 104 17.27 -9.36 28.77
C ASN A 104 18.16 -10.59 28.50
N ASN A 105 18.48 -10.84 27.22
CA ASN A 105 19.20 -12.04 26.75
C ASN A 105 18.50 -13.38 27.02
N VAL A 106 17.20 -13.40 27.32
CA VAL A 106 16.40 -14.61 27.50
C VAL A 106 15.37 -14.74 26.38
N VAL A 107 15.29 -15.92 25.74
CA VAL A 107 14.23 -16.24 24.77
C VAL A 107 12.90 -16.34 25.52
N THR A 108 11.99 -15.43 25.19
CA THR A 108 10.64 -15.34 25.77
C THR A 108 9.60 -16.09 24.95
N TYR A 109 9.86 -16.28 23.65
CA TYR A 109 9.02 -17.03 22.73
C TYR A 109 9.87 -17.51 21.55
N SER A 110 9.59 -18.69 21.01
CA SER A 110 10.23 -19.25 19.80
C SER A 110 9.19 -19.99 18.97
N GLN A 111 9.30 -19.89 17.64
CA GLN A 111 8.50 -20.62 16.67
C GLN A 111 9.34 -20.91 15.43
N CYS A 112 9.11 -22.04 14.78
CA CYS A 112 9.75 -22.41 13.52
C CYS A 112 8.84 -22.18 12.30
N LEU A 113 9.46 -22.13 11.12
CA LEU A 113 8.76 -22.44 9.87
C LEU A 113 8.42 -23.93 9.91
N ALA A 114 7.15 -24.31 9.71
CA ALA A 114 6.71 -25.69 9.91
C ALA A 114 5.70 -26.14 8.86
N ILE A 115 5.68 -27.46 8.62
CA ILE A 115 4.57 -28.14 7.96
C ILE A 115 3.48 -28.49 9.00
N GLN A 116 2.23 -28.58 8.56
CA GLN A 116 1.06 -28.86 9.41
C GLN A 116 0.19 -29.96 8.78
N PRO A 117 0.72 -31.19 8.61
CA PRO A 117 0.05 -32.23 7.85
C PRO A 117 -1.13 -32.89 8.59
N THR A 118 -1.27 -32.68 9.91
CA THR A 118 -2.24 -33.42 10.75
C THR A 118 -2.97 -32.51 11.76
N TRP A 119 -3.06 -31.22 11.45
CA TRP A 119 -3.56 -30.22 12.41
C TRP A 119 -5.03 -30.46 12.83
N MET A 120 -5.86 -31.06 11.98
CA MET A 120 -7.26 -31.34 12.32
C MET A 120 -7.40 -32.41 13.41
N SER A 121 -6.38 -33.26 13.61
CA SER A 121 -6.39 -34.35 14.59
C SER A 121 -6.64 -33.93 16.05
N HIS A 122 -6.40 -32.66 16.39
CA HIS A 122 -6.62 -32.09 17.72
C HIS A 122 -8.05 -31.57 17.95
N PHE A 123 -8.89 -31.54 16.91
CA PHE A 123 -10.17 -30.81 16.91
C PHE A 123 -11.40 -31.71 16.72
N GLY A 124 -11.33 -32.97 17.17
CA GLY A 124 -12.34 -34.00 16.90
C GLY A 124 -13.79 -33.60 17.21
N SER A 125 -14.01 -32.79 18.25
CA SER A 125 -15.34 -32.33 18.66
C SER A 125 -15.91 -31.20 17.81
N LEU A 126 -15.08 -30.49 17.03
CA LEU A 126 -15.51 -29.39 16.17
C LEU A 126 -16.25 -29.92 14.93
N ARG A 127 -17.23 -29.14 14.47
CA ARG A 127 -17.97 -29.43 13.25
C ARG A 127 -17.31 -28.75 12.06
N ILE A 128 -17.31 -29.41 10.91
CA ILE A 128 -16.62 -28.93 9.71
C ILE A 128 -17.04 -27.50 9.30
N GLY A 129 -18.33 -27.15 9.42
CA GLY A 129 -18.86 -25.82 9.12
C GLY A 129 -18.65 -24.77 10.22
N SER A 130 -18.04 -25.14 11.35
CA SER A 130 -17.66 -24.23 12.45
C SER A 130 -16.15 -23.99 12.55
N MET A 131 -15.36 -24.69 11.71
CA MET A 131 -13.92 -24.53 11.70
C MET A 131 -13.51 -23.37 10.78
N MET A 132 -12.37 -22.74 11.08
CA MET A 132 -11.65 -21.91 10.10
C MET A 132 -10.66 -22.80 9.35
N ILE A 133 -10.86 -22.97 8.04
CA ILE A 133 -10.15 -23.93 7.20
C ILE A 133 -9.37 -23.16 6.12
N PRO A 134 -8.04 -23.32 6.04
CA PRO A 134 -7.25 -22.74 4.96
C PRO A 134 -7.51 -23.47 3.64
N GLY A 135 -7.71 -22.70 2.58
CA GLY A 135 -7.96 -23.16 1.23
C GLY A 135 -7.09 -22.46 0.19
N THR A 136 -7.10 -22.97 -1.03
CA THR A 136 -6.42 -22.37 -2.17
C THR A 136 -7.38 -22.05 -3.31
N HIS A 137 -7.23 -20.87 -3.90
CA HIS A 137 -7.94 -20.49 -5.11
C HIS A 137 -7.31 -21.19 -6.32
N ASN A 138 -8.19 -21.72 -7.19
CA ASN A 138 -7.82 -22.38 -8.42
C ASN A 138 -6.64 -23.37 -8.25
N SER A 139 -6.79 -24.28 -7.29
CA SER A 139 -5.68 -24.93 -6.57
C SER A 139 -4.70 -25.69 -7.44
N GLY A 140 -5.17 -26.25 -8.57
CA GLY A 140 -4.33 -27.02 -9.48
C GLY A 140 -3.59 -26.17 -10.50
N ALA A 141 -3.81 -24.85 -10.56
CA ALA A 141 -3.14 -23.95 -11.50
C ALA A 141 -1.73 -23.57 -11.01
N TRP A 142 -0.87 -24.56 -10.78
CA TRP A 142 0.52 -24.36 -10.34
C TRP A 142 1.58 -24.60 -11.42
N GLN A 143 1.21 -25.31 -12.48
CA GLN A 143 2.04 -25.52 -13.67
C GLN A 143 1.17 -25.50 -14.93
N GLY A 144 1.82 -25.30 -16.09
CA GLY A 144 1.18 -25.33 -17.40
C GLY A 144 0.96 -23.93 -17.99
N GLY A 145 0.03 -23.85 -18.95
CA GLY A 145 -0.31 -22.63 -19.69
C GLY A 145 0.81 -22.05 -20.59
N PRO A 146 0.48 -21.06 -21.45
CA PRO A 146 1.43 -20.47 -22.39
C PRO A 146 2.48 -19.59 -21.68
N PRO A 147 3.79 -19.70 -22.00
CA PRO A 147 4.88 -18.99 -21.32
C PRO A 147 4.65 -17.49 -21.09
N LEU A 148 4.16 -16.78 -22.11
CA LEU A 148 3.97 -15.32 -22.09
C LEU A 148 2.91 -14.85 -21.08
N ILE A 149 1.98 -15.72 -20.68
CA ILE A 149 0.87 -15.36 -19.79
C ILE A 149 0.86 -16.15 -18.49
N LYS A 150 1.82 -17.06 -18.25
CA LYS A 150 1.91 -17.89 -17.02
C LYS A 150 1.75 -17.05 -15.74
N LYS A 151 2.41 -15.90 -15.70
CA LYS A 151 2.39 -14.97 -14.56
C LYS A 151 1.02 -14.31 -14.27
N TYR A 152 0.06 -14.45 -15.18
CA TYR A 152 -1.30 -13.92 -15.05
C TYR A 152 -2.37 -15.03 -14.94
N ILE A 153 -1.97 -16.31 -14.91
CA ILE A 153 -2.91 -17.44 -14.92
C ILE A 153 -2.62 -18.50 -13.85
N LEU A 154 -1.37 -18.61 -13.39
CA LEU A 154 -1.05 -19.54 -12.31
C LEU A 154 -1.43 -18.87 -10.99
N ASN A 155 -2.07 -19.64 -10.12
CA ASN A 155 -2.57 -19.18 -8.81
C ASN A 155 -1.84 -19.83 -7.65
N GLN A 156 -1.11 -20.90 -7.90
CA GLN A 156 -0.36 -21.65 -6.88
C GLN A 156 1.05 -21.97 -7.39
N ASP A 157 1.94 -22.39 -6.50
CA ASP A 157 3.32 -22.82 -6.84
C ASP A 157 3.64 -24.22 -6.29
N LYS A 158 2.63 -24.92 -5.77
CA LYS A 158 2.72 -26.23 -5.13
C LYS A 158 1.64 -27.15 -5.72
N ASN A 159 1.94 -28.44 -5.83
CA ASN A 159 0.95 -29.47 -6.17
C ASN A 159 0.01 -29.77 -4.98
N PHE A 160 -1.01 -30.61 -5.18
CA PHE A 160 -1.97 -30.95 -4.12
C PHE A 160 -1.30 -31.61 -2.90
N TRP A 161 -0.34 -32.51 -3.11
CA TRP A 161 0.40 -33.12 -2.00
C TRP A 161 1.06 -32.08 -1.11
N GLN A 162 1.85 -31.19 -1.71
CA GLN A 162 2.54 -30.13 -0.98
C GLN A 162 1.55 -29.20 -0.27
N GLN A 163 0.49 -28.76 -0.97
CA GLN A 163 -0.58 -27.95 -0.36
C GLN A 163 -1.13 -28.61 0.92
N LEU A 164 -1.42 -29.92 0.86
CA LEU A 164 -1.92 -30.70 1.99
C LEU A 164 -0.90 -30.79 3.14
N VAL A 165 0.37 -31.07 2.84
CA VAL A 165 1.43 -31.17 3.84
C VAL A 165 1.61 -29.84 4.59
N TYR A 166 1.51 -28.71 3.90
CA TYR A 166 1.56 -27.39 4.54
C TYR A 166 0.27 -27.01 5.31
N GLY A 167 -0.80 -27.80 5.21
CA GLY A 167 -2.00 -27.64 6.02
C GLY A 167 -3.27 -27.20 5.28
N ILE A 168 -3.22 -26.99 3.96
CA ILE A 168 -4.43 -26.69 3.14
C ILE A 168 -5.40 -27.87 3.20
N ARG A 169 -6.70 -27.61 3.34
CA ARG A 169 -7.75 -28.65 3.36
C ARG A 169 -8.92 -28.38 2.42
N TYR A 170 -8.95 -27.23 1.76
CA TYR A 170 -9.94 -26.89 0.74
C TYR A 170 -9.29 -26.58 -0.61
N PHE A 171 -9.84 -27.14 -1.68
CA PHE A 171 -9.34 -26.98 -3.04
C PHE A 171 -10.46 -26.46 -3.98
N ASP A 172 -10.29 -25.25 -4.55
CA ASP A 172 -11.13 -24.74 -5.65
C ASP A 172 -10.67 -25.36 -6.97
N ILE A 173 -11.46 -26.30 -7.48
CA ILE A 173 -11.15 -27.09 -8.67
C ILE A 173 -11.99 -26.62 -9.85
N ARG A 174 -11.30 -26.31 -10.96
CA ARG A 174 -11.92 -25.85 -12.21
C ARG A 174 -11.53 -26.76 -13.35
N ILE A 175 -12.49 -27.45 -13.97
CA ILE A 175 -12.19 -28.53 -14.90
C ILE A 175 -12.37 -28.15 -16.37
N GLY A 176 -11.33 -28.42 -17.16
CA GLY A 176 -11.37 -28.42 -18.61
C GLY A 176 -11.21 -29.82 -19.18
N ARG A 177 -11.86 -30.07 -20.31
CA ARG A 177 -11.71 -31.27 -21.12
C ARG A 177 -11.10 -30.95 -22.49
N TYR A 178 -10.01 -31.63 -22.87
CA TYR A 178 -9.25 -31.31 -24.08
C TYR A 178 -8.90 -32.53 -24.95
N GLY A 179 -8.83 -32.28 -26.27
CA GLY A 179 -8.23 -33.18 -27.26
C GLY A 179 -9.06 -34.40 -27.63
N LYS A 180 -8.59 -35.16 -28.63
CA LYS A 180 -9.23 -36.41 -29.11
C LYS A 180 -9.12 -37.57 -28.11
N SER A 181 -8.08 -37.57 -27.27
CA SER A 181 -7.88 -38.52 -26.18
C SER A 181 -8.58 -38.10 -24.88
N ASN A 182 -9.40 -37.04 -24.91
CA ASN A 182 -10.38 -36.80 -23.86
C ASN A 182 -9.77 -36.59 -22.46
N GLY A 183 -8.65 -35.85 -22.38
CA GLY A 183 -7.97 -35.62 -21.10
C GLY A 183 -8.68 -34.56 -20.24
N LEU A 184 -8.84 -34.87 -18.95
CA LEU A 184 -9.36 -33.96 -17.92
C LEU A 184 -8.21 -33.18 -17.24
N TYR A 185 -8.35 -31.87 -17.18
CA TYR A 185 -7.33 -30.96 -16.66
C TYR A 185 -7.94 -29.95 -15.69
N ILE A 186 -7.14 -29.50 -14.74
CA ILE A 186 -7.44 -28.32 -13.95
C ILE A 186 -7.03 -27.08 -14.76
N ASN A 187 -7.85 -26.03 -14.69
CA ASN A 187 -7.83 -24.91 -15.63
C ASN A 187 -7.83 -23.54 -14.96
N HIS A 188 -7.19 -22.57 -15.61
CA HIS A 188 -7.51 -21.16 -15.44
C HIS A 188 -8.37 -20.67 -16.62
N SER A 189 -9.68 -20.51 -16.42
CA SER A 189 -10.64 -20.29 -17.52
C SER A 189 -10.51 -21.38 -18.59
N PHE A 190 -10.26 -21.03 -19.86
CA PHE A 190 -10.08 -22.01 -20.94
C PHE A 190 -8.63 -22.48 -21.11
N ILE A 191 -7.72 -22.07 -20.23
CA ILE A 191 -6.29 -22.40 -20.32
C ILE A 191 -6.00 -23.64 -19.49
N LYS A 192 -5.39 -24.62 -20.15
CA LYS A 192 -4.96 -25.89 -19.57
C LYS A 192 -3.76 -25.73 -18.65
N CYS A 193 -3.89 -26.13 -17.38
CA CYS A 193 -2.81 -26.10 -16.40
C CYS A 193 -2.26 -27.52 -16.15
N THR A 194 -2.84 -28.26 -15.20
CA THR A 194 -2.36 -29.56 -14.72
C THR A 194 -3.36 -30.67 -15.02
N ALA A 195 -2.89 -31.92 -15.10
CA ALA A 195 -3.77 -33.07 -15.30
C ALA A 195 -4.55 -33.36 -14.01
N LEU A 196 -5.85 -33.67 -14.11
CA LEU A 196 -6.69 -33.86 -12.94
C LEU A 196 -6.32 -35.11 -12.13
N ARG A 197 -6.15 -36.26 -12.80
CA ARG A 197 -5.91 -37.56 -12.13
C ARG A 197 -4.70 -37.54 -11.16
N PRO A 198 -3.50 -37.09 -11.57
CA PRO A 198 -2.34 -37.05 -10.67
C PRO A 198 -2.56 -36.19 -9.41
N GLU A 199 -3.26 -35.07 -9.53
CA GLU A 199 -3.58 -34.21 -8.38
C GLU A 199 -4.55 -34.91 -7.40
N LEU A 200 -5.57 -35.61 -7.93
CA LEU A 200 -6.48 -36.39 -7.08
C LEU A 200 -5.76 -37.57 -6.42
N GLU A 201 -4.88 -38.26 -7.13
CA GLU A 201 -4.07 -39.37 -6.59
C GLU A 201 -3.14 -38.89 -5.48
N SER A 202 -2.53 -37.71 -5.66
CA SER A 202 -1.72 -37.04 -4.63
C SER A 202 -2.54 -36.80 -3.35
N ALA A 203 -3.76 -36.26 -3.50
CA ALA A 203 -4.66 -36.03 -2.37
C ALA A 203 -5.14 -37.32 -1.69
N ALA A 204 -5.41 -38.37 -2.48
CA ALA A 204 -5.80 -39.68 -1.95
C ALA A 204 -4.65 -40.33 -1.17
N ASN A 205 -3.42 -40.24 -1.67
CA ASN A 205 -2.22 -40.74 -0.99
C ASN A 205 -2.03 -40.04 0.36
N PHE A 206 -2.19 -38.71 0.40
CA PHE A 206 -2.08 -37.94 1.63
C PHE A 206 -3.13 -38.37 2.68
N ILE A 207 -4.40 -38.52 2.30
CA ILE A 207 -5.48 -38.92 3.21
C ILE A 207 -5.33 -40.34 3.75
N LYS A 208 -4.66 -41.23 3.01
CA LYS A 208 -4.32 -42.57 3.51
C LYS A 208 -3.28 -42.49 4.63
N LYS A 209 -2.32 -41.57 4.52
CA LYS A 209 -1.25 -41.33 5.51
C LYS A 209 -1.68 -40.45 6.68
N SER A 210 -2.77 -39.71 6.55
CA SER A 210 -3.26 -38.76 7.56
C SER A 210 -4.68 -39.12 8.05
N PRO A 211 -4.82 -40.16 8.90
CA PRO A 211 -6.12 -40.79 9.18
C PRO A 211 -7.13 -39.92 9.93
N LYS A 212 -6.71 -38.75 10.44
CA LYS A 212 -7.56 -37.79 11.17
C LYS A 212 -7.74 -36.46 10.43
N GLU A 213 -7.32 -36.37 9.17
CA GLU A 213 -7.55 -35.18 8.35
C GLU A 213 -8.77 -35.35 7.46
N VAL A 214 -9.42 -34.24 7.12
CA VAL A 214 -10.56 -34.20 6.20
C VAL A 214 -10.25 -33.20 5.09
N ILE A 215 -10.40 -33.63 3.83
CA ILE A 215 -10.19 -32.75 2.67
C ILE A 215 -11.50 -32.44 1.95
N ILE A 216 -11.58 -31.23 1.43
CA ILE A 216 -12.73 -30.70 0.69
C ILE A 216 -12.27 -30.39 -0.72
N LEU A 217 -12.78 -31.15 -1.69
CA LEU A 217 -12.54 -30.94 -3.11
C LEU A 217 -13.79 -30.29 -3.70
N ASP A 218 -13.70 -29.01 -4.06
CA ASP A 218 -14.82 -28.24 -4.59
C ASP A 218 -14.69 -28.11 -6.10
N PHE A 219 -15.40 -28.96 -6.84
CA PHE A 219 -15.52 -28.90 -8.29
C PHE A 219 -16.46 -27.75 -8.67
N HIS A 220 -15.89 -26.55 -8.67
CA HIS A 220 -16.64 -25.31 -8.64
C HIS A 220 -17.03 -24.81 -10.04
N ARG A 221 -16.15 -24.96 -11.03
CA ARG A 221 -16.40 -24.51 -12.41
C ARG A 221 -15.93 -25.51 -13.47
N PHE A 222 -16.60 -25.49 -14.62
CA PHE A 222 -16.33 -26.37 -15.76
C PHE A 222 -16.15 -25.53 -17.04
N PRO A 223 -15.07 -24.73 -17.13
CA PRO A 223 -14.96 -23.66 -18.15
C PRO A 223 -14.70 -24.12 -19.59
N HIS A 224 -14.35 -25.38 -19.84
CA HIS A 224 -14.02 -25.85 -21.19
C HIS A 224 -14.35 -27.34 -21.41
N PRO A 225 -15.01 -27.73 -22.52
CA PRO A 225 -15.55 -26.88 -23.58
C PRO A 225 -16.71 -26.02 -23.08
N LYS A 226 -17.17 -25.06 -23.90
CA LYS A 226 -18.26 -24.13 -23.53
C LYS A 226 -19.55 -24.89 -23.19
N ASP A 227 -19.78 -25.99 -23.88
CA ASP A 227 -20.84 -26.97 -23.71
C ASP A 227 -20.35 -28.16 -22.87
N PHE A 228 -20.17 -27.95 -21.57
CA PHE A 228 -19.77 -29.03 -20.67
C PHE A 228 -20.95 -29.99 -20.44
N THR A 229 -20.94 -31.14 -21.12
CA THR A 229 -22.07 -32.09 -21.13
C THR A 229 -22.18 -32.90 -19.83
N ILE A 230 -23.38 -33.45 -19.56
CA ILE A 230 -23.60 -34.39 -18.45
C ILE A 230 -22.70 -35.64 -18.56
N ALA A 231 -22.39 -36.10 -19.78
CA ALA A 231 -21.47 -37.22 -19.98
C ALA A 231 -20.05 -36.90 -19.47
N TYR A 232 -19.57 -35.66 -19.68
CA TYR A 232 -18.26 -35.22 -19.16
C TYR A 232 -18.29 -35.05 -17.65
N HIS A 233 -19.41 -34.61 -17.07
CA HIS A 233 -19.56 -34.61 -15.62
C HIS A 233 -19.47 -36.03 -15.05
N LYS A 234 -20.19 -37.00 -15.64
CA LYS A 234 -20.14 -38.42 -15.21
C LYS A 234 -18.73 -39.00 -15.27
N GLU A 235 -17.97 -38.72 -16.32
CA GLU A 235 -16.58 -39.13 -16.43
C GLU A 235 -15.69 -38.57 -15.30
N ILE A 236 -15.89 -37.30 -14.88
CA ILE A 236 -15.20 -36.75 -13.72
C ILE A 236 -15.60 -37.50 -12.45
N LEU A 237 -16.88 -37.80 -12.28
CA LEU A 237 -17.38 -38.53 -11.11
C LEU A 237 -16.84 -39.96 -11.07
N ASP A 238 -16.74 -40.64 -12.20
CA ASP A 238 -16.14 -41.98 -12.32
C ASP A 238 -14.66 -41.94 -11.93
N LEU A 239 -13.92 -40.93 -12.40
CA LEU A 239 -12.52 -40.71 -12.00
C LEU A 239 -12.38 -40.44 -10.50
N VAL A 240 -13.23 -39.60 -9.92
CA VAL A 240 -13.21 -39.28 -8.48
C VAL A 240 -13.54 -40.53 -7.65
N ALA A 241 -14.54 -41.30 -8.06
CA ALA A 241 -14.91 -42.56 -7.41
C ALA A 241 -13.80 -43.61 -7.50
N ASP A 242 -13.14 -43.72 -8.65
CA ASP A 242 -11.98 -44.61 -8.87
C ASP A 242 -10.80 -44.26 -7.96
N VAL A 243 -10.48 -42.97 -7.82
CA VAL A 243 -9.32 -42.52 -7.03
C VAL A 243 -9.56 -42.61 -5.53
N PHE A 244 -10.71 -42.14 -5.03
CA PHE A 244 -10.96 -42.03 -3.60
C PHE A 244 -11.70 -43.23 -3.01
N LYS A 245 -12.51 -43.94 -3.81
CA LYS A 245 -13.25 -45.15 -3.40
C LYS A 245 -13.98 -44.94 -2.06
N ASP A 246 -13.70 -45.79 -1.08
CA ASP A 246 -14.32 -45.77 0.25
C ASP A 246 -13.92 -44.56 1.12
N LEU A 247 -12.97 -43.74 0.68
CA LEU A 247 -12.58 -42.52 1.40
C LEU A 247 -13.61 -41.39 1.26
N ILE A 248 -14.55 -41.46 0.31
CA ILE A 248 -15.55 -40.41 0.08
C ILE A 248 -16.61 -40.44 1.19
N PHE A 249 -16.74 -39.32 1.91
CA PHE A 249 -17.79 -39.16 2.91
C PHE A 249 -19.09 -38.68 2.23
N PRO A 250 -20.14 -39.51 2.17
CA PRO A 250 -21.36 -39.17 1.44
C PRO A 250 -22.14 -38.05 2.14
N PHE A 251 -22.97 -37.33 1.39
CA PHE A 251 -23.81 -36.28 1.96
C PHE A 251 -24.87 -36.88 2.91
N PRO A 252 -24.90 -36.50 4.20
CA PRO A 252 -25.82 -37.12 5.15
C PRO A 252 -27.26 -36.58 4.98
N LYS A 253 -28.24 -37.49 4.94
CA LYS A 253 -29.68 -37.15 4.83
C LYS A 253 -30.17 -36.25 5.96
N LEU A 254 -29.63 -36.43 7.17
CA LEU A 254 -29.86 -35.59 8.34
C LEU A 254 -28.54 -34.94 8.74
N ILE A 255 -28.32 -33.70 8.30
CA ILE A 255 -27.11 -32.95 8.60
C ILE A 255 -27.40 -31.88 9.65
N HIS A 256 -26.56 -31.81 10.68
CA HIS A 256 -26.55 -30.64 11.56
C HIS A 256 -26.24 -29.38 10.75
N ARG A 257 -26.77 -28.21 11.13
CA ARG A 257 -26.57 -26.94 10.40
C ARG A 257 -25.11 -26.56 10.14
N GLN A 258 -24.20 -27.01 11.01
CA GLN A 258 -22.74 -26.80 10.91
C GLN A 258 -21.99 -28.04 10.40
N GLY A 259 -22.69 -29.07 9.91
CA GLY A 259 -22.09 -30.29 9.38
C GLY A 259 -21.69 -31.31 10.45
N PRO A 260 -21.13 -32.47 10.02
CA PRO A 260 -20.62 -33.49 10.92
C PRO A 260 -19.40 -32.99 11.70
N LYS A 261 -19.18 -33.57 12.87
CA LYS A 261 -17.93 -33.40 13.63
C LYS A 261 -16.78 -34.13 12.96
N LEU A 262 -15.55 -33.65 13.16
CA LEU A 262 -14.36 -34.32 12.66
C LEU A 262 -14.26 -35.78 13.13
N GLU A 263 -14.60 -36.06 14.39
CA GLU A 263 -14.62 -37.43 14.93
C GLU A 263 -15.56 -38.39 14.16
N GLU A 264 -16.62 -37.88 13.53
CA GLU A 264 -17.56 -38.68 12.74
C GLU A 264 -16.91 -39.14 11.43
N PHE A 265 -16.13 -38.26 10.76
CA PHE A 265 -15.33 -38.63 9.59
C PHE A 265 -14.31 -39.70 9.97
N TRP A 266 -13.60 -39.51 11.08
CA TRP A 266 -12.54 -40.44 11.52
C TRP A 266 -13.08 -41.83 11.84
N LYS A 267 -14.17 -41.91 12.61
CA LYS A 267 -14.83 -43.18 12.96
C LYS A 267 -15.34 -43.92 11.72
N SER A 268 -15.77 -43.19 10.70
CA SER A 268 -16.24 -43.79 9.45
C SER A 268 -15.11 -44.27 8.52
N GLY A 269 -13.88 -43.77 8.69
CA GLY A 269 -12.80 -43.93 7.73
C GLY A 269 -12.95 -43.10 6.44
N LYS A 270 -14.11 -42.46 6.24
CA LYS A 270 -14.44 -41.63 5.08
C LYS A 270 -14.10 -40.17 5.38
N ARG A 271 -13.18 -39.58 4.62
CA ARG A 271 -12.49 -38.33 4.96
C ARG A 271 -12.37 -37.34 3.79
N VAL A 272 -13.02 -37.63 2.67
CA VAL A 272 -12.99 -36.81 1.46
C VAL A 272 -14.39 -36.30 1.17
N ILE A 273 -14.57 -34.98 1.20
CA ILE A 273 -15.81 -34.31 0.80
C ILE A 273 -15.67 -33.87 -0.65
N ILE A 274 -16.63 -34.28 -1.48
CA ILE A 274 -16.72 -33.84 -2.88
C ILE A 274 -17.90 -32.88 -3.02
N SER A 275 -17.62 -31.57 -3.04
CA SER A 275 -18.59 -30.54 -3.41
C SER A 275 -18.60 -30.40 -4.92
N TYR A 276 -19.79 -30.33 -5.52
CA TYR A 276 -19.92 -30.37 -6.97
C TYR A 276 -20.97 -29.38 -7.49
N ASN A 277 -20.54 -28.44 -8.33
CA ASN A 277 -21.41 -27.39 -8.86
C ASN A 277 -22.20 -27.83 -10.11
N ASN A 278 -23.08 -28.82 -9.96
CA ASN A 278 -23.96 -29.31 -11.03
C ASN A 278 -25.24 -29.95 -10.43
N PRO A 279 -26.40 -29.93 -11.13
CA PRO A 279 -27.63 -30.60 -10.67
C PRO A 279 -27.52 -32.10 -10.36
N LEU A 280 -26.49 -32.80 -10.84
CA LEU A 280 -26.19 -34.20 -10.51
C LEU A 280 -26.07 -34.48 -9.01
N VAL A 281 -25.86 -33.45 -8.17
CA VAL A 281 -25.93 -33.58 -6.69
C VAL A 281 -27.29 -34.08 -6.18
N ASN A 282 -28.34 -34.03 -7.00
CA ASN A 282 -29.66 -34.59 -6.67
C ASN A 282 -29.82 -36.05 -7.10
N GLU A 283 -28.92 -36.56 -7.94
CA GLU A 283 -28.95 -37.91 -8.51
C GLU A 283 -27.86 -38.83 -7.92
N VAL A 284 -26.79 -38.25 -7.37
CA VAL A 284 -25.62 -38.98 -6.87
C VAL A 284 -25.46 -38.76 -5.36
N ASP A 285 -25.81 -39.76 -4.58
CA ASP A 285 -25.97 -39.69 -3.12
C ASP A 285 -24.70 -39.36 -2.33
N TRP A 286 -23.53 -39.60 -2.91
CA TRP A 286 -22.24 -39.29 -2.27
C TRP A 286 -21.74 -37.86 -2.53
N LEU A 287 -22.39 -37.11 -3.43
CA LEU A 287 -22.02 -35.73 -3.72
C LEU A 287 -22.59 -34.76 -2.69
N TRP A 288 -21.74 -33.83 -2.26
CA TRP A 288 -22.17 -32.69 -1.48
C TRP A 288 -22.66 -31.58 -2.39
N ARG A 289 -23.70 -30.88 -1.92
CA ARG A 289 -24.24 -29.69 -2.60
C ARG A 289 -23.15 -28.63 -2.78
N PRO A 290 -23.29 -27.70 -3.74
CA PRO A 290 -22.28 -26.67 -3.97
C PRO A 290 -22.02 -25.81 -2.73
N ILE A 291 -20.75 -25.54 -2.43
CA ILE A 291 -20.35 -24.62 -1.36
C ILE A 291 -20.65 -23.18 -1.79
N ARG A 292 -21.20 -22.37 -0.87
CA ARG A 292 -21.43 -20.95 -1.14
C ARG A 292 -20.10 -20.21 -1.18
N ARG A 293 -19.84 -19.55 -2.30
CA ARG A 293 -18.64 -18.74 -2.53
C ARG A 293 -18.93 -17.25 -2.41
N GLU A 294 -18.12 -16.58 -1.61
CA GLU A 294 -18.03 -15.12 -1.53
C GLU A 294 -16.78 -14.64 -2.27
N TRP A 295 -16.98 -13.92 -3.37
CA TRP A 295 -15.89 -13.46 -4.24
C TRP A 295 -16.13 -12.00 -4.64
N GLY A 296 -15.23 -11.12 -4.24
CA GLY A 296 -15.38 -9.68 -4.45
C GLY A 296 -15.04 -9.19 -5.86
N ASN A 297 -14.21 -9.92 -6.62
CA ASN A 297 -13.64 -9.47 -7.90
C ASN A 297 -12.99 -8.07 -7.77
N ILE A 298 -12.08 -7.93 -6.81
CA ILE A 298 -11.52 -6.66 -6.35
C ILE A 298 -10.10 -6.47 -6.87
N GLN A 299 -9.73 -5.24 -7.26
CA GLN A 299 -8.41 -4.91 -7.81
C GLN A 299 -7.48 -4.20 -6.80
N TYR A 300 -8.02 -3.73 -5.68
CA TYR A 300 -7.34 -2.87 -4.71
C TYR A 300 -7.39 -3.46 -3.30
N LEU A 301 -6.27 -3.33 -2.57
CA LEU A 301 -6.05 -3.99 -1.28
C LEU A 301 -6.99 -3.49 -0.18
N ASP A 302 -7.19 -2.17 -0.11
CA ASP A 302 -8.09 -1.49 0.83
C ASP A 302 -9.55 -1.93 0.64
N ILE A 303 -9.99 -2.05 -0.61
CA ILE A 303 -11.34 -2.54 -0.92
C ILE A 303 -11.48 -4.02 -0.54
N LEU A 304 -10.42 -4.82 -0.71
CA LEU A 304 -10.43 -6.23 -0.31
C LEU A 304 -10.45 -6.37 1.21
N GLU A 305 -9.71 -5.52 1.93
CA GLU A 305 -9.76 -5.43 3.38
C GLU A 305 -11.18 -5.08 3.86
N ASP A 306 -11.78 -4.03 3.33
CA ASP A 306 -13.17 -3.65 3.66
C ASP A 306 -14.17 -4.76 3.31
N TYR A 307 -13.97 -5.45 2.19
CA TYR A 307 -14.79 -6.57 1.77
C TYR A 307 -14.68 -7.74 2.76
N ILE A 308 -13.47 -8.12 3.16
CA ILE A 308 -13.20 -9.19 4.13
C ILE A 308 -13.75 -8.81 5.50
N LYS A 309 -13.54 -7.56 5.94
CA LYS A 309 -14.02 -7.04 7.24
C LYS A 309 -15.55 -6.98 7.30
N SER A 310 -16.20 -6.58 6.21
CA SER A 310 -17.67 -6.43 6.18
C SER A 310 -18.46 -7.72 5.97
N ARG A 311 -17.84 -8.79 5.45
CA ARG A 311 -18.57 -10.01 5.09
C ARG A 311 -18.95 -10.87 6.30
N ALA A 312 -20.21 -11.30 6.31
CA ALA A 312 -20.69 -12.42 7.12
C ALA A 312 -21.19 -13.51 6.17
N SER A 313 -20.55 -14.68 6.18
CA SER A 313 -20.87 -15.76 5.24
C SER A 313 -22.00 -16.63 5.78
N VAL A 314 -23.18 -16.55 5.17
CA VAL A 314 -24.32 -17.40 5.53
C VAL A 314 -24.33 -18.65 4.65
N PRO A 315 -24.24 -19.88 5.20
CA PRO A 315 -24.21 -21.12 4.41
C PRO A 315 -25.36 -21.27 3.41
N ALA A 316 -25.12 -21.95 2.29
CA ALA A 316 -26.18 -22.31 1.34
C ALA A 316 -27.13 -23.35 1.95
N LYS A 317 -28.39 -23.40 1.47
CA LYS A 317 -29.36 -24.38 1.96
C LYS A 317 -28.88 -25.81 1.69
N GLY A 318 -28.53 -26.51 2.76
CA GLY A 318 -28.09 -27.91 2.70
C GLY A 318 -26.60 -28.10 2.46
N ASN A 319 -25.75 -27.06 2.50
CA ASN A 319 -24.30 -27.23 2.69
C ASN A 319 -23.87 -26.36 3.88
N PRO A 320 -23.26 -26.93 4.94
CA PRO A 320 -22.87 -26.19 6.14
C PRO A 320 -21.66 -25.26 5.94
N MET A 321 -20.96 -25.37 4.81
CA MET A 321 -19.71 -24.68 4.56
C MET A 321 -19.90 -23.43 3.70
N THR A 322 -18.99 -22.47 3.89
CA THR A 322 -18.86 -21.28 3.06
C THR A 322 -17.39 -21.02 2.77
N VAL A 323 -17.09 -20.47 1.60
CA VAL A 323 -15.74 -20.07 1.24
C VAL A 323 -15.69 -18.59 0.90
N LEU A 324 -14.74 -17.89 1.53
CA LEU A 324 -14.34 -16.53 1.18
C LEU A 324 -13.09 -16.60 0.32
N MET A 325 -13.18 -16.01 -0.87
CA MET A 325 -12.09 -15.90 -1.83
C MET A 325 -11.30 -14.62 -1.55
N ALA A 326 -10.14 -14.77 -0.91
CA ALA A 326 -9.25 -13.68 -0.51
C ALA A 326 -8.14 -13.50 -1.54
N GLU A 327 -8.51 -13.03 -2.74
CA GLU A 327 -7.58 -12.70 -3.80
C GLU A 327 -7.93 -11.39 -4.52
N LEU A 328 -6.90 -10.71 -5.03
CA LEU A 328 -7.07 -9.57 -5.93
C LEU A 328 -7.11 -10.06 -7.38
N THR A 329 -8.06 -9.54 -8.15
CA THR A 329 -8.23 -9.85 -9.58
C THR A 329 -7.51 -8.80 -10.44
N PRO A 330 -6.62 -9.18 -11.37
CA PRO A 330 -5.95 -8.21 -12.24
C PRO A 330 -6.89 -7.58 -13.27
N ASN A 331 -6.61 -6.34 -13.67
CA ASN A 331 -7.40 -5.61 -14.67
C ASN A 331 -7.11 -6.10 -16.11
N TYR A 332 -8.15 -6.58 -16.81
CA TYR A 332 -8.07 -7.12 -18.18
C TYR A 332 -7.42 -6.17 -19.21
N ILE A 333 -7.73 -4.86 -19.15
CA ILE A 333 -7.17 -3.86 -20.07
C ILE A 333 -5.67 -3.65 -19.81
N SER A 334 -5.25 -3.81 -18.55
CA SER A 334 -3.86 -3.63 -18.13
C SER A 334 -3.00 -4.86 -18.41
N ILE A 335 -3.57 -6.07 -18.35
CA ILE A 335 -2.94 -7.32 -18.78
C ILE A 335 -2.59 -7.25 -20.27
N LEU A 336 -3.54 -6.80 -21.11
CA LEU A 336 -3.33 -6.66 -22.57
C LEU A 336 -2.23 -5.65 -22.93
N LYS A 337 -1.98 -4.67 -22.06
CA LYS A 337 -0.91 -3.68 -22.23
C LYS A 337 0.41 -4.08 -21.57
N ASN A 338 0.44 -5.21 -20.83
CA ASN A 338 1.59 -5.67 -20.03
C ASN A 338 2.03 -4.64 -18.96
N VAL A 339 1.08 -3.86 -18.43
CA VAL A 339 1.33 -2.69 -17.54
C VAL A 339 1.12 -2.99 -16.05
N THR A 340 0.54 -4.15 -15.68
CA THR A 340 0.29 -4.51 -14.27
C THR A 340 1.33 -5.45 -13.65
N LYS A 341 1.42 -5.33 -12.33
CA LYS A 341 1.85 -6.37 -11.38
C LYS A 341 1.24 -7.74 -11.76
N ASN A 342 2.02 -8.80 -11.66
CA ASN A 342 1.58 -10.16 -11.99
C ASN A 342 0.62 -10.71 -10.89
N LEU A 343 -0.01 -11.88 -11.06
CA LEU A 343 -0.89 -12.46 -10.02
C LEU A 343 -0.14 -12.70 -8.71
N ARG A 344 1.18 -12.92 -8.81
CA ARG A 344 2.01 -13.17 -7.66
C ARG A 344 2.09 -11.93 -6.77
N ASP A 345 2.56 -10.82 -7.33
CA ASP A 345 2.65 -9.53 -6.65
C ASP A 345 1.35 -9.14 -5.91
N LEU A 346 0.20 -9.45 -6.52
CA LEU A 346 -1.10 -9.18 -5.95
C LEU A 346 -1.36 -10.03 -4.69
N ALA A 347 -1.14 -11.34 -4.74
CA ALA A 347 -1.37 -12.17 -3.56
C ALA A 347 -0.30 -11.98 -2.46
N ALA A 348 0.90 -11.48 -2.77
CA ALA A 348 1.87 -11.08 -1.74
C ALA A 348 1.30 -9.96 -0.85
N LEU A 349 0.63 -8.97 -1.46
CA LEU A 349 -0.01 -7.88 -0.71
C LEU A 349 -1.14 -8.42 0.18
N VAL A 350 -1.95 -9.33 -0.35
CA VAL A 350 -3.07 -9.92 0.39
C VAL A 350 -2.56 -10.80 1.54
N ASN A 351 -1.71 -11.78 1.26
CA ASN A 351 -1.28 -12.78 2.22
C ASN A 351 -0.50 -12.18 3.40
N ARG A 352 0.20 -11.05 3.19
CA ARG A 352 0.88 -10.31 4.25
C ARG A 352 -0.09 -9.84 5.34
N ASP A 353 -1.20 -9.21 4.95
CA ASP A 353 -2.08 -8.51 5.88
C ASP A 353 -3.35 -9.32 6.23
N LEU A 354 -3.67 -10.34 5.44
CA LEU A 354 -4.90 -11.14 5.58
C LEU A 354 -5.09 -11.70 6.99
N ALA A 355 -4.03 -12.23 7.59
CA ALA A 355 -4.09 -12.80 8.93
C ALA A 355 -4.46 -11.74 9.98
N ASP A 356 -3.97 -10.50 9.83
CA ASP A 356 -4.34 -9.39 10.70
C ASP A 356 -5.79 -8.95 10.45
N TRP A 357 -6.21 -8.81 9.18
CA TRP A 357 -7.57 -8.42 8.84
C TRP A 357 -8.62 -9.36 9.43
N ILE A 358 -8.36 -10.67 9.38
CA ILE A 358 -9.26 -11.69 9.96
C ILE A 358 -9.34 -11.53 11.48
N ARG A 359 -8.20 -11.30 12.16
CA ARG A 359 -8.14 -11.14 13.62
C ARG A 359 -8.83 -9.86 14.09
N GLU A 360 -8.53 -8.73 13.46
CA GLU A 360 -9.11 -7.43 13.78
C GLU A 360 -10.64 -7.41 13.62
N ASN A 361 -11.17 -8.30 12.78
CA ASN A 361 -12.59 -8.34 12.50
C ASN A 361 -13.45 -8.87 13.68
N ASN A 362 -12.88 -9.46 14.75
CA ASN A 362 -13.64 -10.06 15.87
C ASN A 362 -14.81 -10.98 15.42
N ARG A 363 -14.72 -11.51 14.19
CA ARG A 363 -15.76 -12.25 13.47
C ARG A 363 -15.21 -13.54 12.85
N SER A 364 -14.08 -14.03 13.34
CA SER A 364 -13.54 -15.36 13.00
C SER A 364 -14.60 -16.45 13.11
N ASP A 365 -15.53 -16.31 14.06
CA ASP A 365 -16.63 -17.25 14.30
C ASP A 365 -17.67 -17.32 13.17
N ASN A 366 -17.63 -16.37 12.22
CA ASN A 366 -18.54 -16.28 11.06
C ASN A 366 -17.87 -16.63 9.72
N LEU A 367 -16.59 -17.04 9.75
CA LEU A 367 -15.85 -17.50 8.58
C LEU A 367 -15.66 -19.02 8.68
N ASN A 368 -15.74 -19.71 7.55
CA ASN A 368 -15.50 -21.15 7.50
C ASN A 368 -14.26 -21.49 6.68
N ILE A 369 -14.27 -21.27 5.37
CA ILE A 369 -13.10 -21.49 4.51
C ILE A 369 -12.58 -20.15 4.01
N ILE A 370 -11.25 -19.98 3.99
CA ILE A 370 -10.59 -18.83 3.37
C ILE A 370 -9.62 -19.34 2.32
N ALA A 371 -9.92 -19.05 1.05
CA ALA A 371 -9.10 -19.46 -0.07
C ALA A 371 -8.21 -18.31 -0.56
N THR A 372 -6.93 -18.59 -0.77
CA THR A 372 -5.94 -17.58 -1.20
C THR A 372 -5.18 -18.02 -2.44
N ASP A 373 -4.59 -17.05 -3.13
CA ASP A 373 -3.59 -17.26 -4.17
C ASP A 373 -2.20 -17.41 -3.52
N PHE A 374 -1.45 -18.42 -3.95
CA PHE A 374 -0.08 -18.73 -3.52
C PHE A 374 0.12 -18.68 -2.00
N PHE A 375 -0.45 -19.67 -1.32
CA PHE A 375 -0.49 -19.73 0.15
C PHE A 375 0.90 -19.78 0.83
N THR A 376 1.97 -20.13 0.10
CA THR A 376 3.37 -20.03 0.58
C THR A 376 4.00 -18.64 0.34
N GLY A 377 3.18 -17.64 0.02
CA GLY A 377 3.55 -16.28 -0.42
C GLY A 377 3.69 -16.18 -1.94
N ASN A 378 3.89 -14.95 -2.48
CA ASN A 378 4.30 -14.72 -3.88
C ASN A 378 5.62 -14.07 -4.37
N ASP A 379 6.07 -14.52 -5.56
CA ASP A 379 7.30 -14.13 -6.24
C ASP A 379 7.35 -12.71 -6.82
N GLU A 380 8.28 -11.90 -6.32
CA GLU A 380 9.44 -11.37 -7.07
C GLU A 380 10.38 -10.69 -6.05
N GLU A 381 11.69 -10.98 -6.10
CA GLU A 381 12.62 -9.85 -5.96
C GLU A 381 12.19 -8.92 -7.07
N THR A 382 11.71 -7.72 -6.75
CA THR A 382 11.80 -6.67 -7.76
C THR A 382 13.31 -6.44 -7.87
N PRO A 383 14.01 -6.92 -8.94
CA PRO A 383 15.37 -6.47 -9.13
C PRO A 383 15.31 -4.95 -9.08
N PRO A 384 16.27 -4.29 -8.41
CA PRO A 384 16.24 -2.85 -8.29
C PRO A 384 16.05 -2.29 -9.69
N LEU A 385 14.95 -1.54 -9.89
CA LEU A 385 14.53 -1.09 -11.23
C LEU A 385 15.67 -0.38 -11.97
N VAL A 386 16.60 0.18 -11.19
CA VAL A 386 17.93 0.61 -11.59
C VAL A 386 18.92 0.23 -10.49
N LYS A 387 20.10 -0.26 -10.88
CA LYS A 387 21.27 -0.37 -9.99
C LYS A 387 22.39 0.52 -10.53
N ILE A 388 23.02 1.27 -9.64
CA ILE A 388 24.22 2.07 -9.94
C ILE A 388 25.34 1.69 -8.97
N ARG A 389 26.60 1.87 -9.38
CA ARG A 389 27.73 1.74 -8.46
C ARG A 389 27.98 3.12 -7.84
N ALA A 390 27.91 3.20 -6.51
CA ALA A 390 28.17 4.45 -5.81
C ALA A 390 29.60 4.97 -6.06
N SER A 391 30.57 4.10 -6.33
CA SER A 391 31.94 4.47 -6.72
C SER A 391 32.00 5.33 -7.99
N ASP A 392 31.07 5.12 -8.92
CA ASP A 392 31.04 5.82 -10.20
C ASP A 392 30.38 7.21 -10.05
N TYR A 393 29.66 7.43 -8.95
CA TYR A 393 28.89 8.63 -8.63
C TYR A 393 28.96 8.95 -7.12
N PRO A 394 30.13 9.33 -6.58
CA PRO A 394 30.29 9.61 -5.15
C PRO A 394 29.43 10.81 -4.69
N GLU A 395 29.08 11.69 -5.62
CA GLU A 395 28.14 12.79 -5.44
C GLU A 395 27.29 12.98 -6.71
N GLY A 396 26.14 13.64 -6.58
CA GLY A 396 25.30 14.03 -7.71
C GLY A 396 23.93 13.36 -7.73
N TYR A 397 23.41 13.11 -8.93
CA TYR A 397 22.10 12.49 -9.13
C TYR A 397 22.12 11.51 -10.29
N TYR A 398 21.21 10.52 -10.24
CA TYR A 398 20.97 9.60 -11.34
C TYR A 398 19.51 9.71 -11.79
N LYS A 399 19.29 10.00 -13.09
CA LYS A 399 17.94 10.05 -13.67
C LYS A 399 17.62 8.71 -14.32
N THR A 400 16.64 8.00 -13.76
CA THR A 400 16.16 6.75 -14.33
C THR A 400 15.29 6.99 -15.57
N LYS A 401 15.04 5.92 -16.35
CA LYS A 401 14.04 5.94 -17.45
C LYS A 401 12.61 5.69 -16.95
N ILE A 402 12.43 5.47 -15.65
CA ILE A 402 11.15 5.13 -15.02
C ILE A 402 10.36 6.42 -14.82
N LYS A 403 9.12 6.42 -15.29
CA LYS A 403 8.24 7.60 -15.17
C LYS A 403 7.38 7.43 -13.92
N PHE A 404 7.41 8.43 -13.04
CA PHE A 404 6.57 8.46 -11.85
C PHE A 404 5.06 8.61 -12.18
N GLY A 405 4.73 9.34 -13.24
CA GLY A 405 3.34 9.53 -13.68
C GLY A 405 2.52 10.38 -12.71
N GLN A 406 1.23 10.07 -12.57
CA GLN A 406 0.32 10.61 -11.54
C GLN A 406 -0.27 9.42 -10.77
N PRO A 407 0.50 8.82 -9.85
CA PRO A 407 0.06 7.65 -9.11
C PRO A 407 -0.99 8.03 -8.05
N TRP A 408 -1.69 7.02 -7.53
CA TRP A 408 -2.61 7.20 -6.41
C TRP A 408 -1.87 7.66 -5.15
N LEU A 409 -2.50 8.51 -4.35
CA LEU A 409 -2.03 9.02 -3.07
C LEU A 409 -2.26 7.98 -1.95
N PRO A 410 -1.20 7.39 -1.36
CA PRO A 410 -1.32 6.38 -0.30
C PRO A 410 -1.90 6.94 1.00
N GLY A 411 -2.26 6.07 1.95
CA GLY A 411 -2.79 6.50 3.27
C GLY A 411 -4.17 7.14 3.23
N ASN A 412 -5.02 6.74 2.27
CA ASN A 412 -6.36 7.29 2.08
C ASN A 412 -6.39 8.80 1.77
N TRP A 413 -5.35 9.35 1.13
CA TRP A 413 -5.24 10.78 0.82
C TRP A 413 -5.75 11.18 -0.58
N GLU A 414 -6.55 10.33 -1.23
CA GLU A 414 -7.21 10.70 -2.48
C GLU A 414 -8.32 11.73 -2.26
N TYR A 415 -8.44 12.72 -3.16
CA TYR A 415 -9.47 13.74 -3.03
C TYR A 415 -10.85 13.13 -3.26
N ARG A 416 -11.68 13.10 -2.21
CA ARG A 416 -13.10 12.79 -2.29
C ARG A 416 -13.87 13.73 -1.37
N GLU A 417 -14.90 14.38 -1.89
CA GLU A 417 -15.71 15.32 -1.09
C GLU A 417 -16.31 14.64 0.16
N THR A 418 -16.66 13.35 0.07
CA THR A 418 -17.27 12.54 1.14
C THR A 418 -16.28 11.95 2.15
N LEU A 419 -14.96 12.10 1.95
CA LEU A 419 -13.96 11.46 2.82
C LEU A 419 -13.97 12.07 4.23
N ILE A 420 -14.11 11.27 5.29
CA ILE A 420 -14.16 11.80 6.67
C ILE A 420 -12.87 11.59 7.47
N ARG A 421 -11.96 10.73 6.99
CA ARG A 421 -10.71 10.39 7.66
C ARG A 421 -9.65 9.97 6.64
N ALA A 422 -8.40 10.35 6.90
CA ALA A 422 -7.22 9.85 6.21
C ALA A 422 -6.16 9.44 7.25
N ASP A 423 -5.20 8.61 6.85
CA ASP A 423 -4.22 8.06 7.78
C ASP A 423 -3.11 9.09 8.07
N PRO A 424 -2.79 9.37 9.35
CA PRO A 424 -1.69 10.26 9.68
C PRO A 424 -0.33 9.62 9.35
N GLY A 425 0.71 10.43 9.36
CA GLY A 425 2.09 10.00 9.14
C GLY A 425 2.56 10.06 7.68
N PRO A 426 3.86 9.79 7.46
CA PRO A 426 4.42 9.61 6.12
C PRO A 426 3.85 8.35 5.47
N HIS A 427 3.55 8.44 4.17
CA HIS A 427 3.12 7.28 3.37
C HIS A 427 3.98 7.13 2.13
N CYS A 428 4.39 5.89 1.84
CA CYS A 428 5.28 5.58 0.72
C CYS A 428 4.50 5.20 -0.53
N PHE A 429 4.92 5.76 -1.67
CA PHE A 429 4.67 5.12 -2.96
C PHE A 429 5.52 3.85 -3.08
N PRO A 430 5.20 2.92 -4.00
CA PRO A 430 5.98 1.69 -4.20
C PRO A 430 7.30 1.94 -4.96
N TYR A 431 8.01 3.03 -4.65
CA TYR A 431 9.31 3.38 -5.20
C TYR A 431 10.29 3.63 -4.06
N TRP A 432 11.32 2.80 -3.99
CA TRP A 432 12.34 2.84 -2.94
C TRP A 432 13.72 2.94 -3.57
N ILE A 433 14.60 3.64 -2.86
CA ILE A 433 16.04 3.59 -3.08
C ILE A 433 16.68 2.96 -1.86
N ALA A 434 17.76 2.22 -2.08
CA ALA A 434 18.56 1.60 -1.03
C ALA A 434 20.03 1.73 -1.38
N SER A 435 20.86 2.15 -0.42
CA SER A 435 22.32 2.09 -0.54
C SER A 435 22.79 0.73 -0.03
N ILE A 436 23.62 0.03 -0.81
CA ILE A 436 24.03 -1.35 -0.52
C ILE A 436 25.56 -1.42 -0.47
N LYS A 437 26.13 -2.02 0.59
CA LYS A 437 27.55 -2.34 0.71
C LYS A 437 27.72 -3.84 0.95
N GLY A 438 28.33 -4.53 0.00
CA GLY A 438 28.33 -5.99 -0.01
C GLY A 438 26.90 -6.52 -0.20
N SER A 439 26.39 -7.23 0.80
CA SER A 439 25.01 -7.74 0.88
C SER A 439 24.11 -6.94 1.84
N GLU A 440 24.64 -5.93 2.54
CA GLU A 440 23.90 -5.15 3.53
C GLU A 440 23.32 -3.87 2.93
N ILE A 441 22.08 -3.56 3.31
CA ILE A 441 21.45 -2.27 3.05
C ILE A 441 21.91 -1.29 4.14
N ILE A 442 22.57 -0.20 3.75
CA ILE A 442 23.07 0.85 4.62
C ILE A 442 21.97 1.85 4.97
N ASP A 443 21.17 2.22 3.98
CA ASP A 443 20.10 3.20 4.13
C ASP A 443 19.01 2.93 3.09
N THR A 444 17.76 3.30 3.41
CA THR A 444 16.64 3.21 2.50
C THR A 444 15.77 4.45 2.58
N LYS A 445 15.23 4.85 1.43
CA LYS A 445 14.25 5.92 1.36
C LYS A 445 13.18 5.58 0.33
N CYS A 446 11.93 5.77 0.70
CA CYS A 446 10.83 5.73 -0.26
C CYS A 446 10.56 7.13 -0.82
N LEU A 447 10.07 7.18 -2.05
CA LEU A 447 9.34 8.34 -2.51
C LEU A 447 7.98 8.33 -1.80
N GLY A 448 7.58 9.43 -1.17
CA GLY A 448 6.39 9.45 -0.31
C GLY A 448 5.66 10.78 -0.28
N ILE A 449 4.55 10.79 0.45
CA ILE A 449 3.77 11.96 0.83
C ILE A 449 3.96 12.26 2.32
N GLN A 450 3.84 13.53 2.71
CA GLN A 450 4.01 14.02 4.08
C GLN A 450 2.78 14.85 4.51
N PRO A 451 1.58 14.25 4.58
CA PRO A 451 0.33 14.99 4.70
C PRO A 451 0.11 15.60 6.08
N THR A 452 0.70 15.06 7.15
CA THR A 452 0.50 15.51 8.54
C THR A 452 1.81 15.88 9.24
N TRP A 453 2.85 16.26 8.48
CA TRP A 453 4.20 16.39 9.04
C TRP A 453 4.30 17.42 10.16
N MET A 454 3.51 18.50 10.16
CA MET A 454 3.55 19.47 11.26
C MET A 454 2.98 18.86 12.55
N ASN A 455 1.87 18.12 12.44
CA ASN A 455 1.28 17.38 13.55
C ASN A 455 2.16 16.22 14.05
N ASP A 456 2.78 15.49 13.13
CA ASP A 456 3.62 14.34 13.46
C ASP A 456 4.85 14.78 14.25
N ASN A 457 5.40 15.95 13.90
CA ASN A 457 6.55 16.56 14.56
C ASN A 457 6.17 17.57 15.66
N ARG A 458 4.90 17.64 16.07
CA ARG A 458 4.38 18.70 16.96
C ARG A 458 5.13 18.86 18.28
N LEU A 459 5.72 17.79 18.81
CA LEU A 459 6.50 17.83 20.04
C LEU A 459 7.84 18.57 19.86
N HIS A 460 8.40 18.54 18.65
CA HIS A 460 9.67 19.20 18.31
C HIS A 460 9.45 20.62 17.79
N ILE A 461 8.39 20.85 17.01
CA ILE A 461 8.15 22.14 16.33
C ILE A 461 7.13 23.04 17.03
N GLY A 462 6.36 22.53 17.99
CA GLY A 462 5.23 23.25 18.59
C GLY A 462 5.59 24.60 19.22
N THR A 463 6.76 24.71 19.84
CA THR A 463 7.27 25.95 20.46
C THR A 463 7.93 26.90 19.46
N GLN A 464 8.14 26.48 18.21
CA GLN A 464 8.76 27.33 17.19
C GLN A 464 7.76 28.33 16.64
N LYS A 465 8.22 29.57 16.46
CA LYS A 465 7.46 30.65 15.83
C LYS A 465 7.37 30.45 14.33
N ILE A 466 6.22 30.78 13.74
CA ILE A 466 5.95 30.57 12.31
C ILE A 466 6.98 31.25 11.41
N GLY A 467 7.49 32.43 11.78
CA GLY A 467 8.53 33.16 11.03
C GLY A 467 9.94 32.59 11.17
N ASN A 468 10.15 31.57 12.02
CA ASN A 468 11.39 30.80 12.12
C ASN A 468 11.26 29.42 11.46
N LEU A 469 10.05 28.99 11.12
CA LEU A 469 9.83 27.67 10.54
C LEU A 469 10.28 27.66 9.08
N PHE A 470 10.97 26.61 8.65
CA PHE A 470 11.19 26.34 7.24
C PHE A 470 9.91 25.72 6.65
N ILE A 471 9.21 26.45 5.79
CA ILE A 471 7.95 26.07 5.17
C ILE A 471 8.17 25.78 3.66
N PRO A 472 7.91 24.56 3.18
CA PRO A 472 8.00 24.25 1.76
C PRO A 472 6.78 24.83 1.01
N GLY A 473 7.04 25.50 -0.11
CA GLY A 473 6.06 26.23 -0.90
C GLY A 473 6.12 25.95 -2.40
N THR A 474 5.08 26.36 -3.11
CA THR A 474 5.02 26.31 -4.58
C THR A 474 4.81 27.72 -5.15
N HIS A 475 5.59 28.07 -6.17
CA HIS A 475 5.37 29.30 -6.94
C HIS A 475 4.21 29.06 -7.92
N ASN A 476 3.35 30.08 -8.11
CA ASN A 476 2.20 29.99 -9.01
C ASN A 476 1.38 28.69 -8.80
N SER A 477 1.01 28.38 -7.56
CA SER A 477 0.56 27.06 -7.14
C SER A 477 -0.63 26.53 -7.96
N GLY A 478 -1.53 27.41 -8.40
CA GLY A 478 -2.69 27.04 -9.22
C GLY A 478 -2.40 26.86 -10.72
N ALA A 479 -1.18 27.13 -11.19
CA ALA A 479 -0.76 26.97 -12.59
C ALA A 479 -0.35 25.53 -12.91
N PHE A 480 -1.31 24.58 -12.87
CA PHE A 480 -1.03 23.14 -13.02
C PHE A 480 -1.75 22.40 -14.17
N SER A 481 -2.79 22.97 -14.78
CA SER A 481 -3.55 22.32 -15.86
C SER A 481 -4.44 23.32 -16.63
N GLY A 482 -5.28 22.85 -17.57
CA GLY A 482 -6.35 23.65 -18.17
C GLY A 482 -5.94 24.51 -19.37
N ILE A 483 -4.75 24.30 -19.92
CA ILE A 483 -4.17 25.06 -21.03
C ILE A 483 -3.82 24.09 -22.18
N PRO A 484 -3.87 24.50 -23.46
CA PRO A 484 -3.43 23.65 -24.57
C PRO A 484 -2.00 23.12 -24.40
N LYS A 485 -1.77 21.83 -24.70
CA LYS A 485 -0.48 21.12 -24.49
C LYS A 485 0.76 21.86 -25.01
N PHE A 486 0.64 22.54 -26.16
CA PHE A 486 1.77 23.25 -26.76
C PHE A 486 2.17 24.53 -25.98
N LEU A 487 1.28 25.04 -25.11
CA LEU A 487 1.50 26.19 -24.24
C LEU A 487 1.86 25.80 -22.80
N GLU A 488 1.57 24.57 -22.36
CA GLU A 488 1.82 24.11 -20.97
C GLU A 488 3.25 24.42 -20.51
N ASN A 489 4.22 24.18 -21.39
CA ASN A 489 5.65 24.38 -21.16
C ASN A 489 6.07 25.83 -20.88
N TYR A 490 5.21 26.82 -21.14
CA TYR A 490 5.49 28.24 -20.96
C TYR A 490 4.61 28.91 -19.89
N ILE A 491 3.59 28.19 -19.40
CA ILE A 491 2.52 28.77 -18.57
C ILE A 491 2.35 28.00 -17.26
N LEU A 492 2.53 26.67 -17.27
CA LEU A 492 2.36 25.87 -16.07
C LEU A 492 3.66 25.86 -15.26
N ASN A 493 3.55 26.12 -13.96
CA ASN A 493 4.65 26.04 -12.99
C ASN A 493 4.59 24.79 -12.15
N GLN A 494 3.43 24.12 -12.08
CA GLN A 494 3.23 22.90 -11.31
C GLN A 494 2.66 21.80 -12.22
N ASP A 495 2.80 20.54 -11.78
CA ASP A 495 2.23 19.38 -12.48
C ASP A 495 1.23 18.60 -11.63
N ARG A 496 0.80 19.20 -10.51
CA ARG A 496 -0.13 18.66 -9.52
C ARG A 496 -1.10 19.74 -9.07
N ASN A 497 -2.35 19.36 -8.79
CA ASN A 497 -3.35 20.25 -8.21
C ASN A 497 -3.02 20.62 -6.75
N ILE A 498 -3.79 21.55 -6.19
CA ILE A 498 -3.55 22.08 -4.84
C ILE A 498 -3.68 20.98 -3.79
N TRP A 499 -4.69 20.13 -3.91
CA TRP A 499 -4.84 18.95 -3.05
C TRP A 499 -3.56 18.12 -2.97
N THR A 500 -3.03 17.71 -4.13
CA THR A 500 -1.86 16.86 -4.19
C THR A 500 -0.60 17.57 -3.69
N GLN A 501 -0.45 18.87 -3.97
CA GLN A 501 0.64 19.68 -3.39
C GLN A 501 0.61 19.63 -1.86
N LEU A 502 -0.56 19.86 -1.25
CA LEU A 502 -0.75 19.84 0.20
C LEU A 502 -0.48 18.45 0.80
N VAL A 503 -1.03 17.39 0.19
CA VAL A 503 -0.84 16.00 0.63
C VAL A 503 0.63 15.61 0.59
N HIS A 504 1.38 16.03 -0.43
CA HIS A 504 2.82 15.76 -0.49
C HIS A 504 3.62 16.47 0.61
N GLY A 505 3.12 17.57 1.18
CA GLY A 505 3.74 18.28 2.29
C GLY A 505 3.93 19.78 2.09
N ILE A 506 3.48 20.35 0.95
CA ILE A 506 3.50 21.80 0.72
C ILE A 506 2.58 22.51 1.72
N ARG A 507 3.04 23.64 2.27
CA ARG A 507 2.30 24.43 3.27
C ARG A 507 2.24 25.92 2.93
N TYR A 508 2.83 26.34 1.81
CA TYR A 508 2.68 27.69 1.26
C TYR A 508 2.20 27.64 -0.19
N LEU A 509 1.16 28.39 -0.50
CA LEU A 509 0.54 28.49 -1.83
C LEU A 509 0.56 29.93 -2.33
N ASP A 510 1.26 30.20 -3.44
CA ASP A 510 1.30 31.48 -4.15
C ASP A 510 0.20 31.52 -5.22
N LEU A 511 -0.84 32.33 -5.01
CA LEU A 511 -2.00 32.44 -5.89
C LEU A 511 -2.14 33.84 -6.48
N ARG A 512 -2.44 33.89 -7.78
CA ARG A 512 -2.62 35.14 -8.53
C ARG A 512 -3.99 35.17 -9.15
N ILE A 513 -4.75 36.23 -8.92
CA ILE A 513 -6.20 36.21 -9.08
C ILE A 513 -6.65 37.07 -10.26
N GLY A 514 -7.42 36.45 -11.15
CA GLY A 514 -8.11 37.11 -12.26
C GLY A 514 -9.62 37.13 -12.05
N TYR A 515 -10.30 38.19 -12.50
CA TYR A 515 -11.76 38.26 -12.58
C TYR A 515 -12.24 38.40 -14.03
N TYR A 516 -13.22 37.59 -14.41
CA TYR A 516 -13.82 37.58 -15.75
C TYR A 516 -15.33 37.77 -15.60
N GLU A 517 -15.89 38.85 -16.16
CA GLU A 517 -17.23 39.36 -15.84
C GLU A 517 -18.36 38.31 -15.80
N ASN A 518 -18.35 37.35 -16.73
CA ASN A 518 -19.39 36.31 -16.85
C ASN A 518 -18.98 34.95 -16.26
N GLU A 519 -17.75 34.80 -15.79
CA GLU A 519 -17.22 33.50 -15.35
C GLU A 519 -16.71 33.50 -13.91
N GLY A 520 -16.53 34.68 -13.31
CA GLY A 520 -16.08 34.87 -11.94
C GLY A 520 -14.56 34.83 -11.78
N PHE A 521 -14.12 34.39 -10.61
CA PHE A 521 -12.71 34.43 -10.21
C PHE A 521 -11.94 33.16 -10.61
N TYR A 522 -10.74 33.38 -11.14
CA TYR A 522 -9.81 32.34 -11.54
C TYR A 522 -8.43 32.60 -10.93
N VAL A 523 -7.65 31.53 -10.78
CA VAL A 523 -6.20 31.64 -10.68
C VAL A 523 -5.64 31.87 -12.07
N ASN A 524 -4.70 32.80 -12.16
CA ASN A 524 -4.03 33.21 -13.37
C ASN A 524 -2.52 32.96 -13.29
N HIS A 525 -1.90 32.75 -14.45
CA HIS A 525 -0.48 33.00 -14.66
C HIS A 525 -0.35 34.32 -15.43
N ASP A 526 -0.10 35.42 -14.72
CA ASP A 526 -0.21 36.78 -15.26
C ASP A 526 -1.57 37.02 -15.94
N LEU A 527 -1.59 37.23 -17.26
CA LEU A 527 -2.81 37.49 -18.02
C LEU A 527 -3.52 36.21 -18.50
N VAL A 528 -2.92 35.03 -18.27
CA VAL A 528 -3.49 33.77 -18.72
C VAL A 528 -4.35 33.16 -17.62
N ARG A 529 -5.62 32.94 -17.94
CA ARG A 529 -6.59 32.25 -17.09
C ARG A 529 -6.26 30.76 -16.98
N ILE A 530 -6.22 30.22 -15.76
CA ILE A 530 -5.89 28.80 -15.52
C ILE A 530 -7.08 28.00 -15.01
N THR A 531 -7.46 28.19 -13.74
CA THR A 531 -8.46 27.35 -13.07
C THR A 531 -9.31 28.16 -12.11
N LYS A 532 -10.53 27.69 -11.81
CA LYS A 532 -11.45 28.41 -10.91
C LYS A 532 -10.97 28.36 -9.47
N VAL A 533 -11.07 29.49 -8.77
CA VAL A 533 -10.63 29.60 -7.36
C VAL A 533 -11.44 28.73 -6.41
N ILE A 534 -12.73 28.50 -6.71
CA ILE A 534 -13.65 27.75 -5.84
C ILE A 534 -13.14 26.32 -5.59
N GLN A 535 -12.65 25.65 -6.64
CA GLN A 535 -12.13 24.29 -6.50
C GLN A 535 -10.91 24.25 -5.57
N ILE A 536 -10.03 25.25 -5.68
CA ILE A 536 -8.86 25.39 -4.82
C ILE A 536 -9.27 25.60 -3.36
N PHE A 537 -10.28 26.43 -3.10
CA PHE A 537 -10.76 26.67 -1.74
C PHE A 537 -11.39 25.41 -1.12
N LYS A 538 -12.12 24.62 -1.91
CA LYS A 538 -12.63 23.32 -1.48
C LYS A 538 -11.50 22.36 -1.12
N GLU A 539 -10.45 22.28 -1.95
CA GLU A 539 -9.28 21.42 -1.70
C GLU A 539 -8.54 21.83 -0.42
N ILE A 540 -8.30 23.14 -0.20
CA ILE A 540 -7.66 23.66 1.01
C ILE A 540 -8.51 23.35 2.25
N ARG A 541 -9.81 23.69 2.23
CA ARG A 541 -10.74 23.40 3.34
C ARG A 541 -10.72 21.92 3.67
N LYS A 542 -10.87 21.07 2.65
CA LYS A 542 -10.95 19.63 2.85
C LYS A 542 -9.66 19.08 3.45
N PHE A 543 -8.51 19.59 3.02
CA PHE A 543 -7.21 19.17 3.52
C PHE A 543 -7.07 19.47 5.00
N VAL A 544 -7.32 20.72 5.43
CA VAL A 544 -7.20 21.10 6.84
C VAL A 544 -8.29 20.48 7.73
N GLN A 545 -9.42 20.05 7.17
CA GLN A 545 -10.42 19.25 7.89
C GLN A 545 -9.91 17.83 8.21
N LEU A 546 -9.20 17.20 7.27
CA LEU A 546 -8.59 15.88 7.48
C LEU A 546 -7.29 15.96 8.30
N ALA A 547 -6.59 17.10 8.22
CA ALA A 547 -5.31 17.35 8.89
C ALA A 547 -5.41 18.59 9.81
N PRO A 548 -6.14 18.54 10.93
CA PRO A 548 -6.52 19.71 11.72
C PRO A 548 -5.37 20.42 12.46
N LYS A 549 -4.15 19.88 12.40
CA LYS A 549 -2.94 20.47 13.00
C LYS A 549 -1.91 20.87 11.95
N GLU A 550 -2.29 20.88 10.68
CA GLU A 550 -1.45 21.45 9.62
C GLU A 550 -1.81 22.93 9.43
N VAL A 551 -0.80 23.77 9.30
CA VAL A 551 -0.96 25.21 9.03
C VAL A 551 -0.66 25.48 7.57
N VAL A 552 -1.65 25.95 6.81
CA VAL A 552 -1.50 26.29 5.39
C VAL A 552 -1.48 27.81 5.23
N VAL A 553 -0.42 28.33 4.62
CA VAL A 553 -0.29 29.74 4.24
C VAL A 553 -0.76 29.91 2.80
N VAL A 554 -1.84 30.68 2.61
CA VAL A 554 -2.40 31.03 1.31
C VAL A 554 -2.06 32.48 1.03
N ASP A 555 -1.24 32.73 0.01
CA ASP A 555 -0.80 34.08 -0.37
C ASP A 555 -1.49 34.51 -1.66
N PHE A 556 -2.45 35.42 -1.55
CA PHE A 556 -3.04 36.10 -2.70
C PHE A 556 -2.11 37.23 -3.12
N HIS A 557 -1.02 36.84 -3.79
CA HIS A 557 0.13 37.69 -4.00
C HIS A 557 -0.09 38.77 -5.05
N ARG A 558 -0.90 38.51 -6.10
CA ARG A 558 -1.16 39.47 -7.19
C ARG A 558 -2.57 39.33 -7.75
N PHE A 559 -3.05 40.42 -8.34
CA PHE A 559 -4.35 40.53 -8.99
C PHE A 559 -4.19 41.01 -10.44
N PRO A 560 -3.63 40.17 -11.34
CA PRO A 560 -3.16 40.63 -12.66
C PRO A 560 -4.28 40.95 -13.68
N TYR A 561 -5.52 40.53 -13.44
CA TYR A 561 -6.61 40.73 -14.41
C TYR A 561 -7.97 41.02 -13.74
N PRO A 562 -8.73 42.06 -14.15
CA PRO A 562 -8.33 43.09 -15.12
C PRO A 562 -7.13 43.89 -14.61
N SER A 563 -6.44 44.61 -15.51
CA SER A 563 -5.25 45.41 -15.16
C SER A 563 -5.55 46.44 -14.07
N ASN A 564 -6.80 46.93 -13.99
CA ASN A 564 -7.32 47.72 -12.88
C ASN A 564 -8.24 46.85 -12.01
N PHE A 565 -7.66 46.04 -11.13
CA PHE A 565 -8.42 45.28 -10.13
C PHE A 565 -8.89 46.23 -9.03
N ASN A 566 -10.08 46.80 -9.20
CA ASN A 566 -10.59 47.88 -8.35
C ASN A 566 -11.09 47.38 -6.96
N ALA A 567 -11.39 48.33 -6.06
CA ALA A 567 -11.87 48.05 -4.70
C ALA A 567 -13.10 47.13 -4.67
N THR A 568 -14.08 47.33 -5.56
CA THR A 568 -15.28 46.48 -5.64
C THR A 568 -14.96 45.03 -6.00
N LEU A 569 -13.96 44.80 -6.86
CA LEU A 569 -13.49 43.44 -7.17
C LEU A 569 -12.75 42.83 -5.99
N HIS A 570 -11.96 43.62 -5.25
CA HIS A 570 -11.34 43.18 -4.00
C HIS A 570 -12.40 42.77 -2.98
N ASP A 571 -13.42 43.59 -2.73
CA ASP A 571 -14.50 43.28 -1.78
C ASP A 571 -15.25 41.99 -2.14
N LYS A 572 -15.58 41.83 -3.43
CA LYS A 572 -16.21 40.61 -3.95
C LYS A 572 -15.32 39.38 -3.73
N PHE A 573 -14.03 39.50 -4.02
CA PHE A 573 -13.09 38.39 -3.87
C PHE A 573 -12.87 38.02 -2.41
N VAL A 574 -12.70 39.02 -1.54
CA VAL A 574 -12.53 38.82 -0.10
C VAL A 574 -13.77 38.17 0.52
N SER A 575 -14.97 38.60 0.11
CA SER A 575 -16.23 37.96 0.53
C SER A 575 -16.26 36.48 0.14
N LEU A 576 -15.89 36.16 -1.11
CA LEU A 576 -15.81 34.77 -1.59
C LEU A 576 -14.78 33.94 -0.81
N VAL A 577 -13.61 34.50 -0.49
CA VAL A 577 -12.60 33.82 0.33
C VAL A 577 -13.14 33.57 1.74
N TYR A 578 -13.82 34.55 2.33
CA TYR A 578 -14.40 34.43 3.67
C TYR A 578 -15.45 33.32 3.73
N ASP A 579 -16.34 33.25 2.76
CA ASP A 579 -17.39 32.22 2.69
C ASP A 579 -16.82 30.80 2.67
N TYR A 580 -15.65 30.61 2.05
CA TYR A 580 -15.04 29.29 1.91
C TYR A 580 -14.01 28.97 2.98
N LEU A 581 -13.28 29.94 3.52
CA LEU A 581 -12.11 29.70 4.39
C LEU A 581 -12.08 30.57 5.66
N GLY A 582 -13.00 31.53 5.82
CA GLY A 582 -12.96 32.52 6.92
C GLY A 582 -13.09 31.91 8.32
N ASP A 583 -13.89 30.86 8.49
CA ASP A 583 -14.01 30.08 9.73
C ASP A 583 -12.72 29.33 10.09
N LEU A 584 -11.86 29.04 9.12
CA LEU A 584 -10.57 28.34 9.28
C LEU A 584 -9.38 29.32 9.39
N ALA A 585 -9.58 30.58 9.00
CA ALA A 585 -8.57 31.60 8.93
C ALA A 585 -8.12 32.05 10.33
N LEU A 586 -6.81 32.08 10.56
CA LEU A 586 -6.19 32.64 11.75
C LEU A 586 -6.14 34.17 11.60
N PRO A 587 -6.89 34.95 12.40
CA PRO A 587 -6.81 36.39 12.33
C PRO A 587 -5.45 36.89 12.83
N PRO A 588 -4.93 38.03 12.33
CA PRO A 588 -3.65 38.53 12.78
C PRO A 588 -3.63 38.92 14.25
N GLY A 589 -4.66 39.57 14.80
CA GLY A 589 -4.87 39.77 16.26
C GLY A 589 -3.66 40.26 17.09
N GLY A 590 -2.67 40.94 16.51
CA GLY A 590 -1.39 41.26 17.17
C GLY A 590 -0.32 40.16 17.12
N LEU A 591 -0.65 38.98 16.60
CA LEU A 591 0.25 37.85 16.32
C LEU A 591 1.28 38.15 15.22
N GLN A 592 1.15 39.23 14.45
CA GLN A 592 2.13 39.61 13.43
C GLN A 592 3.41 40.28 14.00
N VAL A 593 3.53 40.41 15.32
CA VAL A 593 4.71 41.03 15.97
C VAL A 593 5.92 40.08 15.94
N GLY A 594 7.10 40.64 15.65
CA GLY A 594 8.37 39.92 15.69
C GLY A 594 8.43 38.77 14.67
N LYS A 595 8.54 37.54 15.18
CA LYS A 595 8.60 36.30 14.36
C LYS A 595 7.26 35.55 14.31
N GLY A 596 6.17 36.19 14.76
CA GLY A 596 4.85 35.59 14.70
C GLY A 596 4.51 34.70 15.90
N PRO A 597 3.34 34.05 15.88
CA PRO A 597 2.94 33.07 16.89
C PRO A 597 3.72 31.76 16.75
N THR A 598 3.82 31.03 17.84
CA THR A 598 4.25 29.62 17.87
C THR A 598 3.20 28.71 17.26
N LEU A 599 3.60 27.54 16.77
CA LEU A 599 2.64 26.56 16.26
C LEU A 599 1.63 26.11 17.34
N ASN A 600 2.06 25.99 18.60
CA ASN A 600 1.17 25.72 19.74
C ASN A 600 0.10 26.81 19.92
N GLU A 601 0.46 28.09 19.78
CA GLU A 601 -0.50 29.21 19.85
C GLU A 601 -1.47 29.21 18.66
N ILE A 602 -1.03 28.76 17.49
CA ILE A 602 -1.91 28.59 16.31
C ILE A 602 -2.89 27.43 16.56
N TRP A 603 -2.40 26.25 16.94
CA TRP A 603 -3.23 25.06 17.18
C TRP A 603 -4.23 25.28 18.32
N ALA A 604 -3.87 26.04 19.35
CA ALA A 604 -4.77 26.38 20.46
C ALA A 604 -6.00 27.18 20.02
N GLN A 605 -5.93 27.91 18.91
CA GLN A 605 -7.05 28.68 18.36
C GLN A 605 -7.98 27.86 17.47
N ASN A 606 -7.63 26.59 17.18
CA ASN A 606 -8.35 25.74 16.23
C ASN A 606 -8.50 26.42 14.85
N LYS A 607 -7.43 27.12 14.43
CA LYS A 607 -7.29 27.79 13.14
C LYS A 607 -6.08 27.22 12.40
N ASN A 608 -6.24 27.03 11.10
CA ASN A 608 -5.34 26.17 10.32
C ASN A 608 -4.90 26.83 9.02
N VAL A 609 -5.46 27.99 8.69
CA VAL A 609 -5.19 28.71 7.43
C VAL A 609 -4.72 30.12 7.76
N ILE A 610 -3.57 30.54 7.23
CA ILE A 610 -3.11 31.93 7.28
C ILE A 610 -3.29 32.52 5.89
N ILE A 611 -4.06 33.60 5.77
CA ILE A 611 -4.38 34.20 4.47
C ILE A 611 -3.66 35.55 4.36
N CYS A 612 -2.62 35.61 3.52
CA CYS A 612 -1.91 36.85 3.20
C CYS A 612 -2.53 37.48 1.96
N TYR A 613 -2.66 38.81 1.97
CA TYR A 613 -3.31 39.54 0.89
C TYR A 613 -2.46 40.73 0.45
N ALA A 614 -2.21 40.86 -0.86
CA ALA A 614 -1.23 41.81 -1.39
C ALA A 614 -1.66 43.28 -1.31
N ASP A 615 -2.96 43.58 -1.39
CA ASP A 615 -3.46 44.94 -1.20
C ASP A 615 -3.48 45.29 0.31
N LYS A 616 -2.66 46.28 0.69
CA LYS A 616 -2.49 46.69 2.09
C LYS A 616 -3.74 47.33 2.69
N ALA A 617 -4.54 48.05 1.90
CA ALA A 617 -5.75 48.69 2.40
C ALA A 617 -6.79 47.62 2.71
N VAL A 618 -7.02 46.71 1.75
CA VAL A 618 -7.94 45.57 1.89
C VAL A 618 -7.53 44.68 3.07
N ALA A 619 -6.23 44.37 3.21
CA ALA A 619 -5.73 43.57 4.32
C ALA A 619 -5.90 44.25 5.69
N ARG A 620 -5.93 45.59 5.76
CA ARG A 620 -6.15 46.33 7.02
C ARG A 620 -7.63 46.43 7.37
N GLU A 621 -8.48 46.58 6.37
CA GLU A 621 -9.93 46.70 6.56
C GLU A 621 -10.58 45.36 6.96
N ASN A 622 -9.94 44.25 6.65
CA ASN A 622 -10.42 42.90 6.97
C ASN A 622 -9.62 42.28 8.11
N TYR A 623 -10.20 42.22 9.31
CA TYR A 623 -9.55 41.78 10.56
C TYR A 623 -8.98 40.35 10.56
N TRP A 624 -9.28 39.53 9.55
CA TRP A 624 -8.85 38.15 9.42
C TRP A 624 -7.78 37.94 8.32
N LEU A 625 -7.45 38.99 7.56
CA LEU A 625 -6.40 38.97 6.54
C LEU A 625 -5.05 39.43 7.11
N TRP A 626 -3.99 38.70 6.78
CA TRP A 626 -2.62 39.06 7.12
C TRP A 626 -2.07 40.09 6.14
N GLN A 627 -1.14 40.92 6.63
CA GLN A 627 -0.46 41.91 5.80
C GLN A 627 0.29 41.22 4.65
N PRO A 628 0.59 41.94 3.56
CA PRO A 628 1.27 41.34 2.41
C PRO A 628 2.53 40.59 2.80
N LEU A 629 2.67 39.36 2.30
CA LEU A 629 3.87 38.55 2.48
C LEU A 629 4.93 38.99 1.48
N GLN A 630 6.16 39.21 1.96
CA GLN A 630 7.26 39.62 1.08
C GLN A 630 7.78 38.42 0.29
N GLN A 631 7.68 38.47 -1.05
CA GLN A 631 8.34 37.54 -1.96
C GLN A 631 9.66 38.13 -2.47
N HIS A 632 10.74 37.36 -2.37
CA HIS A 632 12.05 37.67 -2.95
C HIS A 632 12.22 36.88 -4.24
N TRP A 633 12.08 37.57 -5.38
CA TRP A 633 12.10 36.98 -6.71
C TRP A 633 13.25 37.53 -7.56
N ALA A 634 14.11 36.63 -8.05
CA ALA A 634 15.35 37.01 -8.75
C ALA A 634 15.13 37.40 -10.23
N ASN A 635 13.99 37.01 -10.82
CA ASN A 635 13.67 37.18 -12.24
C ASN A 635 14.86 36.86 -13.18
N THR A 636 15.43 35.68 -13.04
CA THR A 636 16.63 35.28 -13.78
C THR A 636 16.52 33.87 -14.34
N LYS A 637 17.18 33.60 -15.47
CA LYS A 637 17.34 32.26 -16.05
C LYS A 637 18.67 31.60 -15.70
N ASN A 638 19.54 32.27 -14.94
CA ASN A 638 20.87 31.77 -14.58
C ASN A 638 20.90 31.25 -13.14
N VAL A 639 21.33 29.99 -12.97
CA VAL A 639 21.43 29.31 -11.66
C VAL A 639 22.35 30.06 -10.68
N GLY A 640 23.50 30.56 -11.15
CA GLY A 640 24.46 31.29 -10.31
C GLY A 640 23.92 32.65 -9.86
N SER A 641 23.28 33.39 -10.77
CA SER A 641 22.60 34.65 -10.44
C SER A 641 21.48 34.44 -9.42
N LEU A 642 20.70 33.36 -9.55
CA LEU A 642 19.68 32.99 -8.58
C LEU A 642 20.30 32.71 -7.21
N ARG A 643 21.36 31.88 -7.12
CA ARG A 643 22.04 31.60 -5.84
C ARG A 643 22.55 32.88 -5.16
N ASN A 644 23.18 33.77 -5.93
CA ASN A 644 23.71 35.03 -5.42
C ASN A 644 22.59 35.98 -4.95
N PHE A 645 21.46 36.00 -5.65
CA PHE A 645 20.29 36.76 -5.24
C PHE A 645 19.69 36.20 -3.94
N LEU A 646 19.45 34.88 -3.86
CA LEU A 646 18.90 34.23 -2.68
C LEU A 646 19.80 34.42 -1.45
N SER A 647 21.12 34.29 -1.62
CA SER A 647 22.07 34.54 -0.52
C SER A 647 22.00 35.97 0.01
N ARG A 648 21.88 36.97 -0.87
CA ARG A 648 21.69 38.37 -0.46
C ARG A 648 20.34 38.56 0.21
N ALA A 649 19.26 38.01 -0.36
CA ALA A 649 17.93 38.10 0.22
C ALA A 649 17.89 37.53 1.64
N ILE A 650 18.54 36.40 1.90
CA ILE A 650 18.66 35.80 3.24
C ILE A 650 19.43 36.73 4.19
N LYS A 651 20.59 37.26 3.77
CA LYS A 651 21.44 38.12 4.63
C LYS A 651 20.84 39.49 4.92
N GLU A 652 20.15 40.06 3.94
CA GLU A 652 19.64 41.42 3.97
C GLU A 652 18.18 41.49 4.41
N HIS A 653 17.51 40.34 4.60
CA HIS A 653 16.12 40.30 5.04
C HIS A 653 15.95 41.01 6.38
N ARG A 654 14.96 41.90 6.44
CA ARG A 654 14.56 42.63 7.63
C ARG A 654 13.14 42.22 8.00
N VAL A 655 12.88 42.10 9.30
CA VAL A 655 11.53 41.84 9.82
C VAL A 655 10.57 42.89 9.29
N THR A 656 9.53 42.46 8.60
CA THR A 656 8.45 43.33 8.10
C THR A 656 7.24 43.26 9.02
N LEU A 657 6.13 43.93 8.65
CA LEU A 657 4.86 43.76 9.35
C LEU A 657 4.33 42.32 9.28
N ASN A 658 4.66 41.57 8.22
CA ASN A 658 4.40 40.14 8.18
C ASN A 658 5.65 39.41 8.70
N PRO A 659 5.53 38.52 9.70
CA PRO A 659 6.67 37.79 10.25
C PRO A 659 7.26 36.74 9.29
N MET A 660 6.53 36.42 8.22
CA MET A 660 6.91 35.46 7.19
C MET A 660 7.44 36.16 5.94
N PHE A 661 8.33 35.48 5.22
CA PHE A 661 8.82 35.89 3.91
C PHE A 661 9.08 34.66 3.04
N ALA A 662 8.93 34.81 1.73
CA ALA A 662 9.12 33.74 0.76
C ALA A 662 10.32 34.02 -0.15
N LEU A 663 11.18 33.02 -0.27
CA LEU A 663 12.23 32.95 -1.27
C LEU A 663 11.67 32.22 -2.48
N MET A 664 11.58 32.93 -3.61
CA MET A 664 11.11 32.38 -4.87
C MET A 664 12.32 31.73 -5.58
N ALA A 665 12.47 30.43 -5.37
CA ALA A 665 13.64 29.64 -5.74
C ALA A 665 13.51 28.98 -7.13
N GLU A 666 12.80 29.63 -8.03
CA GLU A 666 12.64 29.24 -9.43
C GLU A 666 13.47 30.11 -10.40
N LEU A 667 13.67 29.60 -11.61
CA LEU A 667 14.23 30.36 -12.73
C LEU A 667 13.10 30.85 -13.63
N THR A 668 13.23 32.06 -14.17
CA THR A 668 12.21 32.70 -15.01
C THR A 668 12.73 32.90 -16.44
N PRO A 669 11.93 32.57 -17.49
CA PRO A 669 12.26 32.91 -18.86
C PRO A 669 12.30 34.42 -19.05
N GLN A 670 13.18 34.91 -19.93
CA GLN A 670 13.23 36.34 -20.27
C GLN A 670 12.25 36.65 -21.41
N PRO A 671 11.80 37.91 -21.58
CA PRO A 671 10.81 38.26 -22.62
C PRO A 671 11.16 37.79 -24.04
N ILE A 672 12.45 37.83 -24.39
CA ILE A 672 12.96 37.33 -25.68
C ILE A 672 12.82 35.81 -25.84
N ASP A 673 12.90 35.06 -24.73
CA ASP A 673 12.76 33.60 -24.73
C ASP A 673 11.30 33.16 -24.96
N LEU A 674 10.33 33.97 -24.52
CA LEU A 674 8.90 33.77 -24.87
C LEU A 674 8.63 34.06 -26.35
N PHE A 675 9.28 35.09 -26.91
CA PHE A 675 9.12 35.49 -28.31
C PHE A 675 9.68 34.44 -29.28
N PHE A 676 10.87 33.89 -28.99
CA PHE A 676 11.51 32.87 -29.83
C PHE A 676 11.23 31.43 -29.39
N ARG A 677 10.45 31.21 -28.32
CA ARG A 677 10.13 29.88 -27.77
C ARG A 677 11.35 29.02 -27.48
N THR A 678 12.45 29.64 -27.05
CA THR A 678 13.76 28.97 -26.88
C THR A 678 13.92 28.28 -25.52
N ASN A 679 13.09 28.61 -24.53
CA ASN A 679 13.13 28.02 -23.18
C ASN A 679 11.74 27.66 -22.67
N ASN A 680 11.62 26.50 -22.02
CA ASN A 680 10.43 26.08 -21.30
C ASN A 680 10.66 26.04 -19.78
N LEU A 681 9.61 26.31 -19.01
CA LEU A 681 9.63 26.37 -17.55
C LEU A 681 10.08 25.05 -16.92
N ARG A 682 9.69 23.92 -17.51
CA ARG A 682 10.08 22.59 -16.99
C ARG A 682 11.58 22.33 -17.07
N LYS A 683 12.26 22.81 -18.13
CA LYS A 683 13.71 22.71 -18.28
C LYS A 683 14.39 23.60 -17.25
N LEU A 684 13.94 24.85 -17.12
CA LEU A 684 14.46 25.80 -16.14
C LEU A 684 14.35 25.25 -14.70
N ALA A 685 13.19 24.69 -14.33
CA ALA A 685 13.01 24.01 -13.05
C ALA A 685 13.94 22.80 -12.90
N ASN A 686 14.08 21.97 -13.92
CA ASN A 686 15.00 20.81 -13.88
C ASN A 686 16.48 21.22 -13.73
N ASP A 687 16.87 22.39 -14.24
CA ASP A 687 18.24 22.92 -14.15
C ASP A 687 18.58 23.41 -12.74
N VAL A 688 17.58 23.87 -11.96
CA VAL A 688 17.79 24.46 -10.63
C VAL A 688 17.32 23.61 -9.45
N ASN A 689 16.24 22.82 -9.57
CA ASN A 689 15.57 22.18 -8.44
C ASN A 689 16.48 21.29 -7.57
N ARG A 690 17.44 20.59 -8.19
CA ARG A 690 18.43 19.78 -7.45
C ARG A 690 19.40 20.66 -6.66
N LYS A 691 19.81 21.79 -7.24
CA LYS A 691 20.71 22.76 -6.58
C LYS A 691 20.01 23.47 -5.44
N VAL A 692 18.73 23.83 -5.61
CA VAL A 692 17.87 24.36 -4.55
C VAL A 692 17.85 23.41 -3.35
N THR A 693 17.59 22.12 -3.58
CA THR A 693 17.63 21.11 -2.50
C THR A 693 18.95 21.16 -1.73
N MET A 694 20.09 21.16 -2.43
CA MET A 694 21.41 21.20 -1.82
C MET A 694 21.65 22.51 -1.05
N TRP A 695 21.39 23.68 -1.65
CA TRP A 695 21.64 24.97 -1.00
C TRP A 695 20.87 25.13 0.30
N PHE A 696 19.59 24.75 0.30
CA PHE A 696 18.78 24.88 1.50
C PHE A 696 19.06 23.81 2.55
N ARG A 697 19.51 22.61 2.17
CA ARG A 697 19.94 21.58 3.12
C ARG A 697 21.30 21.90 3.74
N ASP A 698 22.27 22.27 2.91
CA ASP A 698 23.68 22.33 3.27
C ASP A 698 24.11 23.72 3.76
N ASP A 699 23.54 24.80 3.20
CA ASP A 699 23.99 26.17 3.47
C ASP A 699 23.00 26.99 4.32
N TRP A 700 21.68 26.84 4.12
CA TRP A 700 20.68 27.84 4.57
C TRP A 700 19.50 27.29 5.39
N ALA A 701 19.53 26.03 5.84
CA ALA A 701 18.39 25.36 6.49
C ALA A 701 17.78 26.13 7.68
N ARG A 702 18.61 26.91 8.38
CA ARG A 702 18.24 27.64 9.61
C ARG A 702 17.87 29.12 9.41
N ASP A 703 18.20 29.68 8.25
CA ASP A 703 18.12 31.13 7.99
C ASP A 703 16.92 31.53 7.10
N VAL A 704 16.05 30.56 6.80
CA VAL A 704 14.97 30.71 5.83
C VAL A 704 13.61 30.52 6.49
N ASN A 705 12.57 31.08 5.86
CA ASN A 705 11.17 30.86 6.23
C ASN A 705 10.45 30.06 5.14
N ILE A 706 9.86 30.70 4.13
CA ILE A 706 9.20 29.99 3.03
C ILE A 706 10.17 29.83 1.85
N VAL A 707 10.23 28.64 1.27
CA VAL A 707 10.93 28.40 0.00
C VAL A 707 9.94 27.88 -1.03
N ALA A 708 9.61 28.72 -2.01
CA ALA A 708 8.70 28.38 -3.09
C ALA A 708 9.48 27.90 -4.32
N THR A 709 8.98 26.84 -4.97
CA THR A 709 9.64 26.26 -6.15
C THR A 709 8.65 25.97 -7.27
N ASP A 710 9.16 25.90 -8.51
CA ASP A 710 8.44 25.36 -9.66
C ASP A 710 8.61 23.83 -9.73
N TYR A 711 7.54 23.12 -10.08
CA TYR A 711 7.48 21.67 -10.21
C TYR A 711 8.08 20.97 -8.99
N PHE A 712 7.43 21.16 -7.82
CA PHE A 712 8.01 20.82 -6.51
C PHE A 712 8.51 19.37 -6.37
N LEU A 713 7.92 18.40 -7.09
CA LEU A 713 8.40 17.01 -7.11
C LEU A 713 9.78 16.83 -7.76
N GLY A 714 10.32 17.86 -8.40
CA GLY A 714 11.67 17.87 -8.97
C GLY A 714 12.78 18.18 -7.96
N ASN A 715 12.44 18.50 -6.71
CA ASN A 715 13.35 18.77 -5.60
C ASN A 715 12.92 17.98 -4.35
N ASP A 716 13.71 18.07 -3.27
CA ASP A 716 13.41 17.41 -1.99
C ASP A 716 13.16 18.41 -0.84
N ILE A 717 12.68 19.61 -1.17
CA ILE A 717 12.58 20.72 -0.20
C ILE A 717 11.62 20.40 0.96
N ILE A 718 10.65 19.51 0.75
CA ILE A 718 9.70 19.07 1.78
C ILE A 718 10.43 18.29 2.88
N ASN A 719 11.23 17.29 2.52
CA ASN A 719 11.98 16.51 3.51
C ASN A 719 13.07 17.37 4.17
N VAL A 720 13.74 18.23 3.39
CA VAL A 720 14.72 19.20 3.93
C VAL A 720 14.08 20.11 4.97
N ALA A 721 12.87 20.63 4.71
CA ALA A 721 12.15 21.46 5.67
C ALA A 721 11.76 20.68 6.93
N ILE A 722 11.25 19.45 6.80
CA ILE A 722 10.88 18.59 7.94
C ILE A 722 12.11 18.31 8.82
N GLU A 723 13.23 17.93 8.22
CA GLU A 723 14.49 17.64 8.93
C GLU A 723 15.05 18.90 9.60
N ALA A 724 15.12 20.01 8.87
CA ALA A 724 15.62 21.28 9.38
C ALA A 724 14.80 21.78 10.59
N ASN A 725 13.48 21.64 10.54
CA ASN A 725 12.62 22.06 11.65
C ASN A 725 12.70 21.12 12.85
N SER A 726 12.92 19.82 12.64
CA SER A 726 13.02 18.84 13.74
C SER A 726 14.34 18.96 14.52
N ASN A 727 15.39 19.48 13.87
CA ASN A 727 16.73 19.65 14.42
C ASN A 727 17.05 21.10 14.86
N ARG A 728 16.03 21.93 15.10
CA ARG A 728 16.16 23.36 15.45
C ARG A 728 16.19 23.63 16.93
#